data_AF-A0A1Y1ZVA2-F1
#
_entry.id   AF-A0A1Y1ZVA2-F1
#
_cell.length_a   1.000
_cell.length_b   1.000
_cell.length_c   1.000
_cell.angle_alpha   90.00
_cell.angle_beta   90.00
_cell.angle_gamma   90.00
#
_symmetry.space_group_name_H-M   'P 1'
#
loop_
_entity.id
_entity.type
_entity.pdbx_description
1 polymer ?
#
loop_
_entity_poly.entity_id
_entity_poly.type
_entity_poly.pdbx_seq_one_letter_code
_entity_poly.pdbx_strand_id
1 'polypeptide(L)'
;MFGRKIFRNNCLLPIFTILFLLYDYGVQAQATAPNVLPTCANAVNAKTPASIKAKCLATSGELDTADYVCINSLKTELFKTVTTPSNSCSKISLTDNAYYVFVCTDVAKCTLKTSTDQFAGFLLIYQYKSGQLIQLKNNKYYLQGTKMLSCLKGNSFNSDPTDFSDNGKCTVAANGIYINPDTDSTQALSAKPLVKVTTGDGTASTGLTIAPGNYYVDQSSENGGNYSKLIYCSSATSCQSIAPSDGIYINADDSKQISCTSGTCTSGNAGSTAIYLNPAVSGDLTKALISCTNGGTCDPKNGVDKKYYMEGADDSGVLIKCTTAEGCRRVIASTTAVYLDEGSESSGYTKVIQCPSGYGDCKLVTATEAIDAYIDGDDNHNLIISGSSKYTTAKKTSGFYIDKLNSKNVISCTSDGCTSSPGSTLKGHHYIDGTDATGKKLITYTSSGGTSANTLIASVTEGNVYFIDGSNPKKIINCTGAAGGAACALETPNLTNVFKFYESDSSHIITCSSDGCIYAKGLPLCKSDEISSNEALCKDPSDGNVANGNHCIHEDGKIYKSLTVARKRDTNSCAPIALSVTHIFTSAGAATNFESATGTDIIYTCDDNKCLQVFSSSYKDDTTNNLYSCNDDGACSKETLADGNVYLSGVATISTTQPYLTYGLTQCSKSVGDFAPSDCKKVSSPSGHYINTLGTKSTRNPSCIIKCTSGKCLAMDAGNNSFYVSASEKLIKCGNGDGCAFVEDVTNDSGTDYTKGYLLDYSGLVDTNTSTKLILCTSTKCINPTITDGHYIDMADNNIIHCVDGLCKTEAHGAGANSPKYYLDAATKKVIQCTNGAKCTLIDKPLKGYYLNSGNPEKPVIQCTGASTDPCSEASALTTNKCEKVGNIISDSGIFICFSDDNTLPKANAAVQIQSTGNASHIAYKTLFLEDKADFPGASQKTVDVKINNDGSAYILEEASLPTCGETCNEKYCIKESGGKVLIYTNGGSGLDCTVITGEASSTAIVYSTLDGTSKNPESETPDLAYSCTYDSDGKATKCELVKGYTQKATKTVQCSGWKNDPCTVVDTSSLTTNCVDVDDGNLGKFSNNLGVCFSTDATYGGINLPADSTTYTLFYTTEINPYYGWSKNTFLPLALTSKTVLVTKATVDVTQNLTEYSFDIF
;
A
#
# COMPACT_ATOMS: atom_id res chain seq x y z
N MET A 1 50.72 36.16 -5.78
CA MET A 1 49.84 37.33 -5.54
C MET A 1 49.18 37.18 -4.18
N PHE A 2 48.97 38.31 -3.52
CA PHE A 2 48.74 38.54 -2.09
C PHE A 2 47.48 37.89 -1.46
N GLY A 3 47.54 37.63 -0.14
CA GLY A 3 46.36 37.43 0.71
C GLY A 3 46.65 37.09 2.19
N ARG A 4 47.13 38.07 2.97
CA ARG A 4 47.40 38.04 4.43
C ARG A 4 46.13 38.21 5.31
N LYS A 5 46.14 37.63 6.52
CA LYS A 5 45.83 38.27 7.85
C LYS A 5 46.02 37.20 8.96
N ILE A 6 47.08 37.20 9.78
CA ILE A 6 47.38 38.02 10.98
C ILE A 6 46.31 37.89 12.08
N PHE A 7 46.63 37.16 13.15
CA PHE A 7 46.82 37.72 14.50
C PHE A 7 47.88 36.93 15.29
N ARG A 8 48.58 37.67 16.13
CA ARG A 8 49.90 37.43 16.71
C ARG A 8 49.79 37.49 18.24
N ASN A 9 50.85 37.03 18.91
CA ASN A 9 51.31 37.35 20.28
C ASN A 9 50.83 36.38 21.39
N ASN A 10 51.68 35.91 22.32
CA ASN A 10 53.09 36.15 22.64
C ASN A 10 53.57 34.95 23.52
N CYS A 11 54.70 34.30 23.26
CA CYS A 11 56.09 34.71 23.56
C CYS A 11 56.56 34.21 24.95
N LEU A 12 57.44 33.20 24.97
CA LEU A 12 58.67 33.14 25.79
C LEU A 12 59.52 31.91 25.39
N LEU A 13 60.64 32.22 24.74
CA LEU A 13 61.88 31.42 24.56
C LEU A 13 62.71 31.46 25.88
N PRO A 14 63.94 30.88 26.02
CA PRO A 14 64.66 29.85 25.23
C PRO A 14 65.50 28.84 26.11
N ILE A 15 66.34 28.03 25.45
CA ILE A 15 67.73 27.63 25.83
C ILE A 15 68.00 26.18 26.31
N PHE A 16 68.64 25.42 25.40
CA PHE A 16 69.66 24.37 25.55
C PHE A 16 69.23 23.08 26.30
N THR A 17 69.45 21.86 25.80
CA THR A 17 70.73 21.29 25.33
C THR A 17 70.48 19.89 24.75
N ILE A 18 71.42 19.40 23.93
CA ILE A 18 71.71 17.99 23.61
C ILE A 18 71.10 17.43 22.31
N LEU A 19 71.85 17.72 21.26
CA LEU A 19 72.12 16.85 20.13
C LEU A 19 72.79 15.56 20.65
N PHE A 20 72.09 14.42 20.66
CA PHE A 20 72.57 13.03 20.58
C PHE A 20 71.38 12.12 20.92
N LEU A 21 70.81 11.43 19.92
CA LEU A 21 70.07 10.15 19.99
C LEU A 21 69.21 10.00 18.71
N LEU A 22 69.84 9.53 17.65
CA LEU A 22 69.20 8.62 16.70
C LEU A 22 69.54 7.20 17.18
N TYR A 23 68.61 6.26 16.96
CA TYR A 23 68.60 4.82 17.31
C TYR A 23 68.06 4.45 18.71
N ASP A 24 66.73 4.31 18.80
CA ASP A 24 66.04 3.04 19.07
C ASP A 24 64.53 3.27 19.20
N TYR A 25 63.77 2.99 18.14
CA TYR A 25 62.33 2.76 18.23
C TYR A 25 62.11 1.25 18.29
N GLY A 26 62.00 0.71 19.51
CA GLY A 26 61.56 -0.65 19.74
C GLY A 26 60.08 -0.79 19.39
N VAL A 27 59.79 -1.27 18.19
CA VAL A 27 58.46 -1.77 17.82
C VAL A 27 58.25 -3.07 18.59
N GLN A 28 57.45 -3.04 19.67
CA GLN A 28 56.92 -4.27 20.25
C GLN A 28 55.88 -4.84 19.26
N ALA A 29 56.27 -5.85 18.49
CA ALA A 29 55.35 -6.65 17.69
C ALA A 29 54.34 -7.34 18.63
N GLN A 30 53.07 -7.02 18.47
CA GLN A 30 51.98 -7.71 19.14
C GLN A 30 51.96 -9.17 18.65
N ALA A 31 52.18 -10.14 19.53
CA ALA A 31 52.22 -11.55 19.17
C ALA A 31 50.90 -11.95 18.49
N THR A 32 51.01 -12.52 17.28
CA THR A 32 49.86 -12.99 16.51
C THR A 32 49.25 -14.22 17.19
N ALA A 33 47.93 -14.25 17.33
CA ALA A 33 47.22 -15.37 17.93
C ALA A 33 47.42 -16.67 17.11
N PRO A 34 47.58 -17.85 17.75
CA PRO A 34 47.58 -19.12 17.03
C PRO A 34 46.22 -19.42 16.40
N ASN A 35 46.24 -19.73 15.10
CA ASN A 35 45.05 -20.19 14.36
C ASN A 35 44.99 -21.74 14.24
N VAL A 36 46.05 -22.44 14.64
CA VAL A 36 46.17 -23.90 14.63
C VAL A 36 47.04 -24.37 15.81
N LEU A 37 46.88 -25.63 16.23
CA LEU A 37 47.83 -26.24 17.17
C LEU A 37 49.24 -26.28 16.57
N PRO A 38 50.29 -26.06 17.37
CA PRO A 38 51.66 -26.19 16.91
C PRO A 38 51.95 -27.62 16.44
N THR A 39 52.71 -27.75 15.35
CA THR A 39 53.13 -29.06 14.83
C THR A 39 54.35 -29.59 15.59
N CYS A 40 54.34 -30.88 15.93
CA CYS A 40 55.47 -31.53 16.59
C CYS A 40 56.59 -31.80 15.56
N ALA A 41 57.75 -31.14 15.69
CA ALA A 41 58.85 -31.20 14.72
C ALA A 41 59.55 -32.58 14.67
N ASN A 42 59.57 -33.33 15.78
CA ASN A 42 60.34 -34.57 15.92
C ASN A 42 59.51 -35.87 15.80
N ALA A 43 58.21 -35.79 15.52
CA ALA A 43 57.32 -36.96 15.56
C ALA A 43 57.26 -37.79 14.25
N VAL A 44 58.05 -37.46 13.23
CA VAL A 44 57.81 -37.94 11.85
C VAL A 44 58.51 -39.26 11.47
N ASN A 45 59.32 -39.87 12.35
CA ASN A 45 59.98 -41.14 11.98
C ASN A 45 59.39 -42.35 12.71
N ALA A 46 58.54 -43.08 11.98
CA ALA A 46 57.77 -44.26 12.36
C ALA A 46 58.59 -45.52 12.76
N LYS A 47 59.75 -45.38 13.41
CA LYS A 47 60.59 -46.54 13.81
C LYS A 47 61.06 -46.62 15.25
N THR A 48 60.61 -45.76 16.17
CA THR A 48 60.73 -46.03 17.61
C THR A 48 59.58 -45.39 18.40
N PRO A 49 58.68 -46.17 19.02
CA PRO A 49 57.65 -45.63 19.91
C PRO A 49 58.30 -45.24 21.23
N ALA A 50 57.99 -44.04 21.72
CA ALA A 50 58.32 -43.58 23.08
C ALA A 50 59.80 -43.68 23.49
N SER A 51 60.69 -42.97 22.78
CA SER A 51 61.96 -42.60 23.42
C SER A 51 61.68 -41.54 24.49
N ILE A 52 61.79 -41.93 25.75
CA ILE A 52 61.79 -41.07 26.95
C ILE A 52 62.87 -39.95 26.91
N LYS A 53 63.67 -39.86 25.84
CA LYS A 53 64.73 -38.86 25.63
C LYS A 53 64.44 -37.85 24.50
N ALA A 54 63.36 -37.99 23.74
CA ALA A 54 63.04 -37.05 22.66
C ALA A 54 62.38 -35.78 23.21
N LYS A 55 63.03 -34.63 23.05
CA LYS A 55 62.45 -33.32 23.41
C LYS A 55 61.23 -33.01 22.53
N CYS A 56 60.14 -32.59 23.16
CA CYS A 56 58.97 -32.05 22.46
C CYS A 56 59.31 -30.68 21.87
N LEU A 57 59.74 -30.68 20.61
CA LEU A 57 60.01 -29.46 19.84
C LEU A 57 58.77 -29.10 19.01
N ALA A 58 58.26 -27.89 19.19
CA ALA A 58 57.37 -27.29 18.20
C ALA A 58 58.24 -26.73 17.06
N THR A 59 57.67 -26.63 15.85
CA THR A 59 58.34 -26.03 14.69
C THR A 59 58.77 -24.56 14.93
N SER A 60 58.20 -23.93 15.96
CA SER A 60 58.46 -22.55 16.41
C SER A 60 59.40 -22.43 17.62
N GLY A 61 59.90 -23.53 18.22
CA GLY A 61 60.81 -23.50 19.37
C GLY A 61 60.61 -24.62 20.41
N GLU A 62 61.41 -24.60 21.50
CA GLU A 62 61.27 -25.53 22.62
C GLU A 62 59.97 -25.29 23.41
N LEU A 63 59.21 -26.36 23.69
CA LEU A 63 58.06 -26.32 24.59
C LEU A 63 58.56 -26.45 26.04
N ASP A 64 58.90 -25.32 26.66
CA ASP A 64 59.72 -25.27 27.89
C ASP A 64 58.96 -25.50 29.22
N THR A 65 57.66 -25.81 29.17
CA THR A 65 56.87 -26.10 30.38
C THR A 65 55.95 -27.32 30.22
N ALA A 66 55.53 -27.88 31.36
CA ALA A 66 54.60 -29.01 31.46
C ALA A 66 53.27 -28.74 30.72
N ASP A 67 52.67 -29.80 30.14
CA ASP A 67 51.32 -29.83 29.60
C ASP A 67 51.03 -29.03 28.32
N TYR A 68 52.06 -28.51 27.64
CA TYR A 68 51.89 -27.99 26.28
C TYR A 68 51.67 -29.11 25.27
N VAL A 69 50.73 -28.90 24.36
CA VAL A 69 50.29 -29.87 23.37
C VAL A 69 50.64 -29.45 21.96
N CYS A 70 51.07 -30.43 21.17
CA CYS A 70 51.32 -30.29 19.74
C CYS A 70 50.65 -31.44 18.98
N ILE A 71 50.39 -31.21 17.69
CA ILE A 71 49.78 -32.16 16.77
C ILE A 71 50.84 -32.70 15.79
N ASN A 72 50.79 -33.97 15.40
CA ASN A 72 51.68 -34.43 14.33
C ASN A 72 51.30 -33.82 12.97
N SER A 73 52.23 -33.84 12.02
CA SER A 73 52.01 -33.27 10.66
C SER A 73 50.85 -33.94 9.92
N LEU A 74 50.59 -35.22 10.19
CA LEU A 74 49.49 -35.99 9.60
C LEU A 74 48.14 -35.75 10.30
N LYS A 75 48.12 -34.99 11.40
CA LYS A 75 46.94 -34.75 12.25
C LYS A 75 46.28 -36.02 12.79
N THR A 76 46.99 -37.12 12.93
CA THR A 76 46.46 -38.41 13.42
C THR A 76 46.72 -38.64 14.91
N GLU A 77 47.65 -37.89 15.50
CA GLU A 77 48.10 -38.08 16.88
C GLU A 77 48.33 -36.74 17.59
N LEU A 78 48.11 -36.74 18.91
CA LEU A 78 48.30 -35.60 19.79
C LEU A 78 49.34 -35.93 20.87
N PHE A 79 50.23 -35.00 21.17
CA PHE A 79 51.31 -35.18 22.15
C PHE A 79 51.31 -34.04 23.15
N LYS A 80 51.63 -34.34 24.42
CA LYS A 80 51.87 -33.34 25.47
C LYS A 80 53.27 -33.43 26.08
N THR A 81 53.83 -32.31 26.52
CA THR A 81 55.07 -32.28 27.30
C THR A 81 54.85 -32.84 28.71
N VAL A 82 55.78 -33.65 29.20
CA VAL A 82 55.83 -34.11 30.60
C VAL A 82 57.12 -33.64 31.28
N THR A 83 57.04 -33.35 32.58
CA THR A 83 58.14 -32.74 33.36
C THR A 83 59.24 -33.71 33.76
N THR A 84 58.98 -35.02 33.75
CA THR A 84 59.97 -36.02 34.16
C THR A 84 59.89 -37.30 33.31
N PRO A 85 60.98 -37.70 32.62
CA PRO A 85 62.24 -36.96 32.43
C PRO A 85 62.06 -35.69 31.58
N SER A 86 62.83 -34.65 31.89
CA SER A 86 62.67 -33.27 31.38
C SER A 86 62.40 -33.20 29.88
N ASN A 87 61.26 -32.62 29.50
CA ASN A 87 60.84 -32.28 28.14
C ASN A 87 60.51 -33.46 27.22
N SER A 88 60.23 -34.66 27.76
CA SER A 88 59.75 -35.79 26.95
C SER A 88 58.29 -35.64 26.52
N CYS A 89 57.90 -36.26 25.39
CA CYS A 89 56.53 -36.24 24.88
C CYS A 89 55.72 -37.46 25.33
N SER A 90 54.53 -37.25 25.87
CA SER A 90 53.53 -38.31 26.07
C SER A 90 52.45 -38.22 25.00
N LYS A 91 52.16 -39.34 24.32
CA LYS A 91 50.99 -39.44 23.44
C LYS A 91 49.71 -39.33 24.26
N ILE A 92 48.72 -38.60 23.76
CA ILE A 92 47.38 -38.52 24.32
C ILE A 92 46.51 -39.54 23.56
N SER A 93 45.80 -40.39 24.30
CA SER A 93 44.86 -41.34 23.71
C SER A 93 43.67 -40.59 23.13
N LEU A 94 43.41 -40.80 21.83
CA LEU A 94 42.30 -40.20 21.12
C LEU A 94 41.18 -41.24 20.94
N THR A 95 39.96 -40.85 21.31
CA THR A 95 38.73 -41.63 21.09
C THR A 95 38.00 -41.11 19.85
N ASP A 96 37.54 -42.01 18.98
CA ASP A 96 36.83 -41.63 17.75
C ASP A 96 35.53 -40.90 18.07
N ASN A 97 35.23 -39.88 17.27
CA ASN A 97 34.19 -38.84 17.44
C ASN A 97 34.30 -37.96 18.70
N ALA A 98 35.33 -38.13 19.54
CA ALA A 98 35.54 -37.26 20.69
C ALA A 98 36.15 -35.91 20.28
N TYR A 99 35.88 -34.91 21.11
CA TYR A 99 36.30 -33.54 20.90
C TYR A 99 37.33 -33.10 21.94
N TYR A 100 38.26 -32.25 21.54
CA TYR A 100 39.40 -31.80 22.34
C TYR A 100 39.51 -30.29 22.24
N VAL A 101 39.50 -29.62 23.41
CA VAL A 101 39.58 -28.16 23.52
C VAL A 101 40.94 -27.76 24.06
N PHE A 102 41.54 -26.77 23.41
CA PHE A 102 42.87 -26.28 23.71
C PHE A 102 42.80 -24.80 24.07
N VAL A 103 43.42 -24.42 25.16
CA VAL A 103 43.64 -23.01 25.52
C VAL A 103 45.07 -22.65 25.16
N CYS A 104 45.22 -21.71 24.24
CA CYS A 104 46.50 -21.20 23.77
C CYS A 104 46.74 -19.77 24.27
N THR A 105 47.85 -19.53 24.94
CA THR A 105 48.26 -18.17 25.35
C THR A 105 49.21 -17.52 24.34
N ASP A 106 49.79 -18.30 23.43
CA ASP A 106 50.74 -17.90 22.38
C ASP A 106 50.84 -19.02 21.32
N VAL A 107 51.46 -18.76 20.16
CA VAL A 107 51.59 -19.68 19.00
C VAL A 107 52.19 -21.04 19.32
N ALA A 108 52.96 -21.15 20.40
CA ALA A 108 53.59 -22.39 20.85
C ALA A 108 53.01 -22.92 22.18
N LYS A 109 52.11 -22.18 22.85
CA LYS A 109 51.72 -22.44 24.24
C LYS A 109 50.24 -22.81 24.35
N CYS A 110 49.90 -23.99 23.85
CA CYS A 110 48.54 -24.54 23.92
C CYS A 110 48.48 -25.64 24.97
N THR A 111 47.46 -25.65 25.83
CA THR A 111 47.21 -26.71 26.82
C THR A 111 45.88 -27.38 26.55
N LEU A 112 45.81 -28.72 26.63
CA LEU A 112 44.55 -29.46 26.54
C LEU A 112 43.74 -29.20 27.81
N LYS A 113 42.49 -28.76 27.67
CA LYS A 113 41.60 -28.47 28.79
C LYS A 113 40.50 -29.51 28.92
N THR A 114 40.13 -29.73 30.17
CA THR A 114 38.98 -30.55 30.57
C THR A 114 37.84 -29.65 31.05
N SER A 115 36.64 -30.21 31.21
CA SER A 115 35.41 -29.48 31.51
C SER A 115 35.38 -28.70 32.84
N THR A 116 36.40 -28.83 33.69
CA THR A 116 36.50 -28.13 34.99
C THR A 116 37.47 -26.93 34.98
N ASP A 117 38.17 -26.70 33.87
CA ASP A 117 39.20 -25.66 33.78
C ASP A 117 38.63 -24.27 33.42
N GLN A 118 39.31 -23.21 33.84
CA GLN A 118 39.02 -21.85 33.33
C GLN A 118 39.61 -21.66 31.93
N PHE A 119 38.79 -21.15 31.02
CA PHE A 119 39.14 -20.86 29.63
C PHE A 119 39.64 -19.40 29.49
N ALA A 120 40.89 -19.14 29.88
CA ALA A 120 41.56 -17.85 29.69
C ALA A 120 42.64 -17.96 28.60
N GLY A 121 42.34 -17.50 27.38
CA GLY A 121 43.24 -17.55 26.22
C GLY A 121 42.50 -17.81 24.90
N PHE A 122 43.24 -18.02 23.81
CA PHE A 122 42.67 -18.39 22.51
C PHE A 122 42.22 -19.86 22.54
N LEU A 123 40.95 -20.12 22.26
CA LEU A 123 40.39 -21.47 22.27
C LEU A 123 40.46 -22.10 20.88
N LEU A 124 41.03 -23.30 20.76
CA LEU A 124 40.99 -24.14 19.56
C LEU A 124 40.25 -25.43 19.87
N ILE A 125 39.41 -25.91 18.93
CA ILE A 125 38.64 -27.15 19.10
C ILE A 125 38.92 -28.10 17.94
N TYR A 126 39.22 -29.36 18.27
CA TYR A 126 39.42 -30.43 17.30
C TYR A 126 38.49 -31.61 17.59
N GLN A 127 37.92 -32.20 16.54
CA GLN A 127 37.23 -33.50 16.61
C GLN A 127 38.15 -34.58 16.07
N TYR A 128 38.34 -35.67 16.82
CA TYR A 128 38.99 -36.86 16.28
C TYR A 128 37.95 -37.71 15.56
N LYS A 129 38.04 -37.84 14.24
CA LYS A 129 37.08 -38.60 13.44
C LYS A 129 37.81 -39.37 12.35
N SER A 130 37.50 -40.66 12.24
CA SER A 130 38.08 -41.54 11.21
C SER A 130 39.62 -41.54 11.22
N GLY A 131 40.22 -41.47 12.41
CA GLY A 131 41.68 -41.50 12.57
C GLY A 131 42.39 -40.15 12.39
N GLN A 132 41.67 -39.05 12.17
CA GLN A 132 42.24 -37.69 12.01
C GLN A 132 41.61 -36.68 12.97
N LEU A 133 42.42 -35.75 13.46
CA LEU A 133 42.02 -34.55 14.19
C LEU A 133 41.64 -33.46 13.18
N ILE A 134 40.35 -33.20 13.10
CA ILE A 134 39.74 -32.18 12.26
C ILE A 134 39.50 -30.95 13.13
N GLN A 135 40.20 -29.85 12.86
CA GLN A 135 39.91 -28.59 13.52
C GLN A 135 38.51 -28.13 13.12
N LEU A 136 37.65 -27.87 14.10
CA LEU A 136 36.35 -27.31 13.83
C LEU A 136 36.50 -25.83 13.52
N LYS A 137 35.94 -25.40 12.39
CA LYS A 137 35.93 -24.02 11.94
C LYS A 137 34.50 -23.55 11.73
N ASN A 138 34.21 -22.32 12.17
CA ASN A 138 33.05 -21.47 11.88
C ASN A 138 31.64 -21.99 12.25
N ASN A 139 30.86 -21.10 12.86
CA ASN A 139 29.42 -21.20 13.15
C ASN A 139 29.00 -22.49 13.86
N LYS A 140 29.82 -22.97 14.80
CA LYS A 140 29.49 -24.13 15.63
C LYS A 140 29.54 -23.78 17.11
N TYR A 141 28.59 -24.35 17.85
CA TYR A 141 28.56 -24.37 19.30
C TYR A 141 29.05 -25.73 19.76
N TYR A 142 29.71 -25.77 20.91
CA TYR A 142 30.30 -26.98 21.45
C TYR A 142 30.08 -27.04 22.96
N LEU A 143 29.63 -28.19 23.45
CA LEU A 143 29.41 -28.45 24.87
C LEU A 143 30.51 -29.41 25.35
N GLN A 144 31.28 -28.99 26.35
CA GLN A 144 32.26 -29.84 27.03
C GLN A 144 31.93 -29.93 28.52
N GLY A 145 31.44 -31.08 28.97
CA GLY A 145 30.89 -31.21 30.31
C GLY A 145 29.79 -30.18 30.56
N THR A 146 30.08 -29.19 31.42
CA THR A 146 29.14 -28.11 31.77
C THR A 146 29.51 -26.77 31.14
N LYS A 147 30.31 -26.74 30.07
CA LYS A 147 30.78 -25.49 29.46
C LYS A 147 30.40 -25.43 27.99
N MET A 148 29.63 -24.40 27.61
CA MET A 148 29.25 -24.11 26.24
C MET A 148 30.24 -23.11 25.62
N LEU A 149 30.81 -23.47 24.48
CA LEU A 149 31.74 -22.67 23.69
C LEU A 149 31.09 -22.28 22.36
N SER A 150 31.41 -21.09 21.87
CA SER A 150 30.95 -20.54 20.60
C SER A 150 32.13 -20.23 19.69
N CYS A 151 32.11 -20.76 18.46
CA CYS A 151 33.16 -20.54 17.47
C CYS A 151 32.56 -19.79 16.26
N LEU A 152 32.30 -18.50 16.43
CA LEU A 152 31.71 -17.65 15.38
C LEU A 152 32.74 -17.24 14.32
N LYS A 153 32.27 -17.02 13.09
CA LYS A 153 33.08 -16.38 12.04
C LYS A 153 33.37 -14.93 12.45
N GLY A 154 34.62 -14.49 12.36
CA GLY A 154 34.97 -13.08 12.60
C GLY A 154 34.20 -12.14 11.68
N ASN A 155 33.75 -10.99 12.20
CA ASN A 155 32.94 -9.98 11.49
C ASN A 155 33.72 -9.19 10.41
N SER A 156 34.88 -9.66 9.93
CA SER A 156 35.57 -8.99 8.82
C SER A 156 34.82 -9.26 7.52
N PHE A 157 34.15 -8.21 7.04
CA PHE A 157 33.36 -8.13 5.81
C PHE A 157 34.20 -8.23 4.52
N ASN A 158 35.34 -8.93 4.54
CA ASN A 158 36.14 -9.13 3.34
C ASN A 158 35.65 -10.39 2.61
N SER A 159 35.27 -10.22 1.35
CA SER A 159 34.72 -11.22 0.43
C SER A 159 35.74 -12.26 -0.05
N ASP A 160 36.83 -12.47 0.68
CA ASP A 160 37.87 -13.42 0.32
C ASP A 160 37.67 -14.76 1.07
N PRO A 161 37.16 -15.83 0.40
CA PRO A 161 37.04 -17.15 1.00
C PRO A 161 38.40 -17.80 1.34
N THR A 162 39.52 -17.15 1.04
CA THR A 162 40.89 -17.60 1.34
C THR A 162 41.56 -16.85 2.48
N ASP A 163 40.95 -15.81 3.06
CA ASP A 163 41.49 -15.16 4.26
C ASP A 163 41.16 -16.00 5.52
N PHE A 164 42.13 -16.82 5.94
CA PHE A 164 42.01 -17.70 7.10
C PHE A 164 42.48 -17.07 8.42
N SER A 165 42.71 -15.75 8.47
CA SER A 165 43.34 -15.07 9.61
C SER A 165 42.50 -15.04 10.89
N ASP A 166 41.17 -15.23 10.81
CA ASP A 166 40.25 -15.28 11.97
C ASP A 166 39.58 -16.65 12.20
N ASN A 167 39.95 -17.68 11.44
CA ASN A 167 39.33 -19.00 11.54
C ASN A 167 39.81 -19.76 12.78
N GLY A 168 38.86 -20.11 13.66
CA GLY A 168 39.09 -21.05 14.78
C GLY A 168 39.21 -20.42 16.16
N LYS A 169 38.97 -19.11 16.31
CA LYS A 169 38.88 -18.46 17.63
C LYS A 169 37.51 -18.75 18.24
N CYS A 170 37.47 -19.61 19.27
CA CYS A 170 36.25 -19.80 20.05
C CYS A 170 36.26 -18.91 21.31
N THR A 171 35.09 -18.57 21.80
CA THR A 171 34.87 -17.90 23.08
C THR A 171 33.90 -18.74 23.92
N VAL A 172 33.76 -18.41 25.20
CA VAL A 172 32.64 -18.93 25.99
C VAL A 172 31.33 -18.37 25.44
N ALA A 173 30.29 -19.21 25.37
CA ALA A 173 28.99 -18.79 24.88
C ALA A 173 28.34 -17.77 25.84
N ALA A 174 27.57 -16.84 25.27
CA ALA A 174 26.85 -15.83 26.04
C ALA A 174 25.70 -16.46 26.85
N ASN A 175 25.13 -15.70 27.79
CA ASN A 175 23.96 -16.12 28.54
C ASN A 175 22.77 -16.32 27.61
N GLY A 176 22.06 -17.44 27.73
CA GLY A 176 20.83 -17.71 26.97
C GLY A 176 20.57 -19.19 26.73
N ILE A 177 19.57 -19.47 25.90
CA ILE A 177 19.16 -20.83 25.51
C ILE A 177 19.76 -21.18 24.15
N TYR A 178 20.34 -22.37 24.07
CA TYR A 178 20.93 -22.93 22.86
C TYR A 178 20.34 -24.32 22.60
N ILE A 179 20.30 -24.71 21.33
CA ILE A 179 20.15 -26.13 20.98
C ILE A 179 21.41 -26.87 21.42
N ASN A 180 21.21 -28.04 22.03
CA ASN A 180 22.33 -28.89 22.40
C ASN A 180 23.07 -29.34 21.12
N PRO A 181 24.37 -29.03 20.97
CA PRO A 181 25.12 -29.37 19.76
C PRO A 181 25.43 -30.87 19.62
N ASP A 182 25.05 -31.71 20.60
CA ASP A 182 25.31 -33.16 20.64
C ASP A 182 26.80 -33.53 20.60
N THR A 183 27.62 -32.70 21.27
CA THR A 183 29.08 -32.83 21.24
C THR A 183 29.68 -33.46 22.50
N ASP A 184 28.85 -33.67 23.53
CA ASP A 184 29.21 -34.41 24.74
C ASP A 184 28.32 -35.65 24.87
N SER A 185 28.94 -36.83 24.74
CA SER A 185 28.25 -38.13 24.87
C SER A 185 27.55 -38.35 26.22
N THR A 186 27.93 -37.64 27.28
CA THR A 186 27.29 -37.70 28.60
C THR A 186 26.03 -36.83 28.70
N GLN A 187 25.81 -35.96 27.71
CA GLN A 187 24.69 -35.02 27.60
C GLN A 187 24.03 -35.15 26.23
N ALA A 188 23.71 -36.37 25.81
CA ALA A 188 23.17 -36.65 24.48
C ALA A 188 21.90 -35.84 24.15
N LEU A 189 21.81 -35.35 22.91
CA LEU A 189 20.68 -34.56 22.39
C LEU A 189 19.33 -35.25 22.61
N SER A 190 19.28 -36.57 22.49
CA SER A 190 18.06 -37.38 22.64
C SER A 190 17.45 -37.35 24.05
N ALA A 191 18.24 -36.99 25.08
CA ALA A 191 17.76 -36.84 26.44
C ALA A 191 17.59 -35.37 26.85
N LYS A 192 18.39 -34.47 26.27
CA LYS A 192 18.52 -33.07 26.70
C LYS A 192 18.69 -32.17 25.48
N PRO A 193 17.61 -31.84 24.76
CA PRO A 193 17.72 -31.16 23.46
C PRO A 193 18.10 -29.67 23.57
N LEU A 194 17.98 -29.06 24.76
CA LEU A 194 18.35 -27.67 25.02
C LEU A 194 19.41 -27.54 26.13
N VAL A 195 20.17 -26.45 26.07
CA VAL A 195 21.17 -26.05 27.05
C VAL A 195 20.95 -24.60 27.45
N LYS A 196 20.93 -24.30 28.75
CA LYS A 196 20.87 -22.91 29.26
C LYS A 196 22.22 -22.49 29.80
N VAL A 197 22.76 -21.40 29.28
CA VAL A 197 23.94 -20.73 29.83
C VAL A 197 23.47 -19.61 30.74
N THR A 198 23.76 -19.71 32.04
CA THR A 198 23.26 -18.77 33.06
C THR A 198 24.27 -17.69 33.47
N THR A 199 25.55 -17.91 33.16
CA THR A 199 26.67 -17.06 33.57
C THR A 199 27.61 -16.83 32.40
N GLY A 200 28.16 -15.61 32.29
CA GLY A 200 29.01 -15.20 31.15
C GLY A 200 30.35 -15.94 31.05
N ASP A 201 30.56 -16.94 31.89
CA ASP A 201 31.69 -17.86 31.87
C ASP A 201 31.38 -19.17 31.10
N GLY A 202 30.25 -19.22 30.39
CA GLY A 202 29.82 -20.33 29.56
C GLY A 202 29.25 -21.53 30.32
N THR A 203 28.97 -21.42 31.62
CA THR A 203 28.43 -22.55 32.40
C THR A 203 27.02 -22.92 31.93
N ALA A 204 26.90 -24.14 31.42
CA ALA A 204 25.70 -24.75 30.86
C ALA A 204 24.99 -25.64 31.88
N SER A 205 23.70 -25.39 32.08
CA SER A 205 22.77 -26.29 32.76
C SER A 205 21.98 -27.08 31.73
N THR A 206 21.94 -28.41 31.90
CA THR A 206 21.33 -29.35 30.96
C THR A 206 20.07 -30.03 31.51
N GLY A 207 19.45 -29.42 32.55
CA GLY A 207 18.26 -29.93 33.24
C GLY A 207 16.97 -29.14 32.95
N LEU A 208 16.87 -28.49 31.79
CA LEU A 208 15.65 -27.76 31.41
C LEU A 208 14.48 -28.73 31.28
N THR A 209 13.39 -28.45 31.99
CA THR A 209 12.13 -29.19 31.79
C THR A 209 11.44 -28.61 30.57
N ILE A 210 11.37 -29.37 29.49
CA ILE A 210 10.84 -28.91 28.20
C ILE A 210 9.41 -29.41 28.06
N ALA A 211 8.46 -28.48 27.99
CA ALA A 211 7.09 -28.80 27.60
C ALA A 211 6.96 -28.79 26.07
N PRO A 212 6.33 -29.80 25.46
CA PRO A 212 5.99 -29.79 24.03
C PRO A 212 5.17 -28.56 23.64
N GLY A 213 5.43 -28.01 22.45
CA GLY A 213 4.73 -26.86 21.88
C GLY A 213 5.28 -25.49 22.26
N ASN A 214 6.40 -25.43 22.98
CA ASN A 214 6.98 -24.19 23.50
C ASN A 214 8.07 -23.59 22.60
N TYR A 215 8.22 -22.27 22.70
CA TYR A 215 9.23 -21.47 22.01
C TYR A 215 10.24 -20.87 22.98
N TYR A 216 11.47 -20.70 22.52
CA TYR A 216 12.56 -20.03 23.24
C TYR A 216 13.28 -19.10 22.27
N VAL A 217 13.88 -18.03 22.78
CA VAL A 217 14.84 -17.25 21.99
C VAL A 217 16.08 -18.09 21.68
N ASP A 218 16.52 -18.09 20.42
CA ASP A 218 17.74 -18.78 20.04
C ASP A 218 18.94 -17.87 20.25
N GLN A 219 19.64 -18.04 21.37
CA GLN A 219 20.81 -17.22 21.70
C GLN A 219 21.93 -17.37 20.66
N SER A 220 21.92 -18.43 19.85
CA SER A 220 22.88 -18.58 18.77
C SER A 220 22.72 -17.58 17.62
N SER A 221 21.56 -16.93 17.57
CA SER A 221 21.12 -16.03 16.50
C SER A 221 21.07 -14.55 16.94
N GLU A 222 21.53 -14.27 18.16
CA GLU A 222 21.48 -12.96 18.78
C GLU A 222 22.50 -11.99 18.17
N ASN A 223 22.05 -10.77 17.89
CA ASN A 223 22.87 -9.66 17.45
C ASN A 223 22.31 -8.33 17.99
N GLY A 224 22.90 -7.84 19.09
CA GLY A 224 22.54 -6.55 19.67
C GLY A 224 21.15 -6.54 20.31
N GLY A 225 20.73 -7.64 20.94
CA GLY A 225 19.42 -7.82 21.56
C GLY A 225 18.32 -8.31 20.60
N ASN A 226 18.63 -8.45 19.31
CA ASN A 226 17.73 -8.98 18.29
C ASN A 226 18.09 -10.42 17.95
N TYR A 227 17.10 -11.26 17.71
CA TYR A 227 17.25 -12.68 17.38
C TYR A 227 16.71 -12.94 15.98
N SER A 228 17.51 -13.57 15.12
CA SER A 228 17.07 -13.96 13.77
C SER A 228 16.41 -15.34 13.72
N LYS A 229 16.43 -16.10 14.83
CA LYS A 229 15.82 -17.43 14.96
C LYS A 229 15.16 -17.62 16.33
N LEU A 230 14.19 -18.53 16.37
CA LEU A 230 13.62 -19.07 17.60
C LEU A 230 13.88 -20.57 17.69
N ILE A 231 13.87 -21.11 18.90
CA ILE A 231 13.89 -22.55 19.12
C ILE A 231 12.47 -23.02 19.40
N TYR A 232 11.95 -23.93 18.58
CA TYR A 232 10.66 -24.57 18.79
C TYR A 232 10.85 -26.03 19.20
N CYS A 233 10.18 -26.44 20.28
CA CYS A 233 10.20 -27.82 20.77
C CYS A 233 8.88 -28.52 20.51
N SER A 234 8.84 -29.43 19.54
CA SER A 234 7.65 -30.24 19.23
C SER A 234 7.38 -31.32 20.27
N SER A 235 8.41 -31.73 21.03
CA SER A 235 8.31 -32.65 22.16
C SER A 235 9.35 -32.33 23.23
N ALA A 236 9.31 -33.04 24.38
CA ALA A 236 10.30 -32.90 25.43
C ALA A 236 11.74 -33.28 24.99
N THR A 237 11.89 -33.99 23.87
CA THR A 237 13.17 -34.49 23.35
C THR A 237 13.47 -34.02 21.93
N SER A 238 12.63 -33.17 21.33
CA SER A 238 12.77 -32.72 19.94
C SER A 238 12.58 -31.22 19.86
N CYS A 239 13.68 -30.50 19.60
CA CYS A 239 13.72 -29.06 19.43
C CYS A 239 14.54 -28.68 18.20
N GLN A 240 14.14 -27.61 17.52
CA GLN A 240 14.78 -27.13 16.30
C GLN A 240 14.83 -25.61 16.26
N SER A 241 15.89 -25.09 15.61
CA SER A 241 16.09 -23.66 15.40
C SER A 241 15.43 -23.30 14.09
N ILE A 242 14.45 -22.41 14.13
CA ILE A 242 13.57 -22.06 13.03
C ILE A 242 13.61 -20.56 12.77
N ALA A 243 13.39 -20.18 11.51
CA ALA A 243 13.07 -18.80 11.17
C ALA A 243 11.68 -18.47 11.74
N PRO A 244 11.53 -17.35 12.48
CA PRO A 244 10.26 -16.97 13.06
C PRO A 244 9.32 -16.41 11.98
N SER A 245 8.04 -16.73 12.08
CA SER A 245 6.99 -15.96 11.41
C SER A 245 6.69 -14.70 12.23
N ASP A 246 6.14 -13.67 11.57
CA ASP A 246 5.75 -12.44 12.25
C ASP A 246 4.63 -12.70 13.26
N GLY A 247 4.79 -12.16 14.47
CA GLY A 247 3.84 -12.35 15.56
C GLY A 247 4.47 -12.32 16.95
N ILE A 248 3.63 -12.60 17.95
CA ILE A 248 4.00 -12.67 19.35
C ILE A 248 4.05 -14.13 19.80
N TYR A 249 5.11 -14.50 20.52
CA TYR A 249 5.30 -15.81 21.13
C TYR A 249 5.56 -15.65 22.64
N ILE A 250 5.44 -16.75 23.37
CA ILE A 250 5.80 -16.81 24.79
C ILE A 250 7.19 -17.45 24.89
N ASN A 251 8.14 -16.76 25.51
CA ASN A 251 9.42 -17.35 25.86
C ASN A 251 9.22 -18.32 27.02
N ALA A 252 9.36 -19.61 26.77
CA ALA A 252 9.14 -20.62 27.81
C ALA A 252 10.23 -20.61 28.91
N ASP A 253 11.34 -19.90 28.72
CA ASP A 253 12.38 -19.77 29.75
C ASP A 253 11.96 -18.85 30.92
N ASP A 254 11.32 -17.73 30.62
CA ASP A 254 11.00 -16.68 31.60
C ASP A 254 9.58 -16.12 31.47
N SER A 255 8.74 -16.74 30.64
CA SER A 255 7.36 -16.35 30.34
C SER A 255 7.20 -14.93 29.80
N LYS A 256 8.29 -14.34 29.28
CA LYS A 256 8.26 -13.02 28.65
C LYS A 256 7.72 -13.09 27.23
N GLN A 257 7.37 -11.91 26.71
CA GLN A 257 6.98 -11.75 25.32
C GLN A 257 8.18 -11.91 24.40
N ILE A 258 8.01 -12.65 23.30
CA ILE A 258 8.90 -12.60 22.14
C ILE A 258 8.12 -11.93 21.01
N SER A 259 8.61 -10.81 20.50
CA SER A 259 7.97 -10.07 19.41
C SER A 259 8.82 -10.19 18.15
N CYS A 260 8.25 -10.77 17.09
CA CYS A 260 8.93 -11.01 15.82
C CYS A 260 8.28 -10.21 14.69
N THR A 261 9.10 -9.49 13.92
CA THR A 261 8.67 -8.68 12.77
C THR A 261 9.73 -8.77 11.67
N SER A 262 9.29 -9.09 10.45
CA SER A 262 10.17 -9.29 9.28
C SER A 262 11.35 -10.22 9.58
N GLY A 263 11.09 -11.33 10.28
CA GLY A 263 12.11 -12.32 10.65
C GLY A 263 13.10 -11.91 11.75
N THR A 264 12.91 -10.74 12.37
CA THR A 264 13.72 -10.27 13.51
C THR A 264 12.89 -10.28 14.78
N CYS A 265 13.37 -10.93 15.83
CA CYS A 265 12.68 -11.03 17.12
C CYS A 265 13.39 -10.28 18.23
N THR A 266 12.63 -9.79 19.19
CA THR A 266 13.12 -9.27 20.48
C THR A 266 12.41 -10.00 21.61
N SER A 267 13.05 -10.12 22.78
CA SER A 267 12.39 -10.64 23.98
C SER A 267 12.43 -9.62 25.10
N GLY A 268 11.29 -9.41 25.75
CA GLY A 268 11.13 -8.41 26.79
C GLY A 268 9.82 -8.55 27.54
N ASN A 269 9.67 -7.77 28.60
CA ASN A 269 8.40 -7.69 29.32
C ASN A 269 7.35 -7.07 28.39
N ALA A 270 6.11 -7.54 28.48
CA ALA A 270 5.02 -6.91 27.75
C ALA A 270 4.85 -5.46 28.23
N GLY A 271 4.82 -4.51 27.29
CA GLY A 271 4.70 -3.09 27.59
C GLY A 271 3.32 -2.67 28.12
N SER A 272 2.32 -3.55 27.98
CA SER A 272 0.93 -3.30 28.37
C SER A 272 0.18 -4.62 28.55
N THR A 273 -1.02 -4.53 29.13
CA THR A 273 -1.95 -5.67 29.16
C THR A 273 -2.62 -5.80 27.79
N ALA A 274 -2.45 -6.95 27.14
CA ALA A 274 -2.86 -7.16 25.74
C ALA A 274 -3.21 -8.64 25.46
N ILE A 275 -4.01 -8.86 24.42
CA ILE A 275 -4.30 -10.19 23.85
C ILE A 275 -3.59 -10.28 22.50
N TYR A 276 -2.96 -11.39 22.17
CA TYR A 276 -2.34 -11.63 20.87
C TYR A 276 -2.82 -12.95 20.28
N LEU A 277 -2.82 -13.05 18.95
CA LEU A 277 -3.03 -14.35 18.31
C LEU A 277 -1.83 -15.24 18.63
N ASN A 278 -2.08 -16.49 19.02
CA ASN A 278 -1.01 -17.46 19.20
C ASN A 278 -0.66 -18.11 17.84
N PRO A 279 0.46 -17.75 17.19
CA PRO A 279 0.83 -18.33 15.89
C PRO A 279 1.14 -19.83 15.97
N ALA A 280 1.33 -20.38 17.17
CA ALA A 280 1.62 -21.79 17.39
C ALA A 280 0.38 -22.71 17.31
N VAL A 281 -0.83 -22.15 17.29
CA VAL A 281 -2.09 -22.90 17.29
C VAL A 281 -2.92 -22.49 16.08
N SER A 282 -3.26 -23.46 15.23
CA SER A 282 -4.13 -23.26 14.06
C SER A 282 -5.29 -24.24 14.08
N GLY A 283 -6.50 -23.78 13.71
CA GLY A 283 -7.70 -24.62 13.62
C GLY A 283 -8.31 -25.08 14.95
N ASP A 284 -7.79 -24.65 16.10
CA ASP A 284 -8.31 -24.95 17.44
C ASP A 284 -8.55 -23.64 18.21
N LEU A 285 -9.42 -23.67 19.22
CA LEU A 285 -9.65 -22.59 20.18
C LEU A 285 -8.80 -22.74 21.44
N THR A 286 -8.33 -23.94 21.75
CA THR A 286 -7.53 -24.24 22.95
C THR A 286 -6.16 -23.59 22.85
N LYS A 287 -5.82 -22.70 23.78
CA LYS A 287 -4.55 -21.94 23.80
C LYS A 287 -4.29 -21.12 22.51
N ALA A 288 -5.34 -20.82 21.74
CA ALA A 288 -5.24 -20.11 20.46
C ALA A 288 -4.89 -18.62 20.60
N LEU A 289 -4.89 -18.09 21.83
CA LEU A 289 -4.53 -16.72 22.15
C LEU A 289 -3.38 -16.68 23.16
N ILE A 290 -2.69 -15.55 23.23
CA ILE A 290 -1.71 -15.22 24.26
C ILE A 290 -2.21 -13.99 25.02
N SER A 291 -2.29 -14.07 26.34
CA SER A 291 -2.64 -12.93 27.19
C SER A 291 -1.41 -12.47 27.96
N CYS A 292 -1.01 -11.22 27.77
CA CYS A 292 0.11 -10.61 28.48
C CYS A 292 -0.41 -9.56 29.47
N THR A 293 0.28 -9.41 30.59
CA THR A 293 0.02 -8.36 31.59
C THR A 293 1.12 -7.30 31.56
N ASN A 294 0.77 -6.03 31.80
CA ASN A 294 1.75 -4.94 31.79
C ASN A 294 2.92 -5.20 32.77
N GLY A 295 4.14 -5.21 32.24
CA GLY A 295 5.36 -5.47 33.01
C GLY A 295 5.50 -6.92 33.51
N GLY A 296 4.61 -7.81 33.10
CA GLY A 296 4.46 -9.16 33.63
C GLY A 296 4.62 -10.28 32.60
N THR A 297 4.15 -11.46 32.99
CA THR A 297 4.20 -12.70 32.20
C THR A 297 3.10 -12.77 31.15
N CYS A 298 3.34 -13.55 30.11
CA CYS A 298 2.37 -13.90 29.09
C CYS A 298 1.96 -15.37 29.26
N ASP A 299 0.65 -15.62 29.23
CA ASP A 299 0.06 -16.93 29.40
C ASP A 299 -0.81 -17.33 28.19
N PRO A 300 -0.82 -18.61 27.78
CA PRO A 300 -1.75 -19.09 26.77
C PRO A 300 -3.20 -18.98 27.25
N LYS A 301 -4.09 -18.48 26.41
CA LYS A 301 -5.53 -18.32 26.68
C LYS A 301 -6.35 -19.02 25.59
N ASN A 302 -7.48 -19.61 25.98
CA ASN A 302 -8.42 -20.18 25.01
C ASN A 302 -9.19 -19.07 24.29
N GLY A 303 -9.42 -19.26 23.00
CA GLY A 303 -10.42 -18.51 22.25
C GLY A 303 -11.84 -18.94 22.64
N VAL A 304 -12.80 -18.05 22.43
CA VAL A 304 -14.23 -18.30 22.63
C VAL A 304 -14.91 -18.26 21.26
N ASP A 305 -15.78 -19.22 21.00
CA ASP A 305 -16.47 -19.35 19.70
C ASP A 305 -17.32 -18.12 19.38
N LYS A 306 -17.18 -17.62 18.15
CA LYS A 306 -17.85 -16.43 17.58
C LYS A 306 -17.57 -15.14 18.35
N LYS A 307 -16.39 -15.03 18.96
CA LYS A 307 -15.96 -13.85 19.71
C LYS A 307 -14.79 -13.13 19.05
N TYR A 308 -14.69 -11.84 19.38
CA TYR A 308 -13.70 -10.92 18.87
C TYR A 308 -12.79 -10.41 19.99
N TYR A 309 -11.53 -10.19 19.66
CA TYR A 309 -10.50 -9.66 20.57
C TYR A 309 -9.69 -8.61 19.83
N MET A 310 -9.29 -7.55 20.52
CA MET A 310 -8.27 -6.64 20.00
C MET A 310 -6.91 -7.33 20.11
N GLU A 311 -6.15 -7.41 19.02
CA GLU A 311 -4.76 -7.84 19.08
C GLU A 311 -3.90 -6.70 19.68
N GLY A 312 -2.97 -6.97 20.58
CA GLY A 312 -2.10 -5.93 21.14
C GLY A 312 -2.76 -4.95 22.13
N ALA A 313 -2.04 -3.86 22.38
CA ALA A 313 -2.47 -2.77 23.25
C ALA A 313 -3.45 -1.85 22.51
N ASP A 314 -4.17 -1.00 23.25
CA ASP A 314 -5.11 0.00 22.72
C ASP A 314 -4.47 0.71 21.48
N ASP A 315 -5.06 0.51 20.28
CA ASP A 315 -4.69 1.08 18.95
C ASP A 315 -3.79 0.25 18.00
N SER A 316 -3.70 -1.07 18.13
CA SER A 316 -2.93 -1.90 17.18
C SER A 316 -3.51 -1.99 15.77
N GLY A 317 -4.82 -1.73 15.63
CA GLY A 317 -5.54 -1.89 14.39
C GLY A 317 -6.05 -3.29 14.04
N VAL A 318 -5.54 -4.34 14.68
CA VAL A 318 -5.78 -5.72 14.23
C VAL A 318 -6.81 -6.42 15.12
N LEU A 319 -7.80 -7.06 14.48
CA LEU A 319 -8.88 -7.79 15.14
C LEU A 319 -8.62 -9.30 15.06
N ILE A 320 -8.91 -10.03 16.14
CA ILE A 320 -8.87 -11.50 16.15
C ILE A 320 -10.30 -12.02 16.25
N LYS A 321 -10.73 -12.86 15.30
CA LYS A 321 -11.99 -13.60 15.36
C LYS A 321 -11.71 -15.06 15.67
N CYS A 322 -12.42 -15.61 16.63
CA CYS A 322 -12.32 -17.01 17.02
C CYS A 322 -13.61 -17.76 16.65
N THR A 323 -13.49 -18.89 15.96
CA THR A 323 -14.63 -19.78 15.65
C THR A 323 -14.24 -21.25 15.83
N THR A 324 -15.21 -22.12 16.09
CA THR A 324 -14.97 -23.58 16.19
C THR A 324 -14.56 -24.21 14.86
N ALA A 325 -14.85 -23.55 13.73
CA ALA A 325 -14.54 -24.08 12.40
C ALA A 325 -13.11 -23.75 11.95
N GLU A 326 -12.60 -22.56 12.30
CA GLU A 326 -11.32 -22.03 11.79
C GLU A 326 -10.27 -21.82 12.90
N GLY A 327 -10.64 -21.99 14.17
CA GLY A 327 -9.83 -21.56 15.30
C GLY A 327 -9.85 -20.04 15.45
N CYS A 328 -8.79 -19.46 16.02
CA CYS A 328 -8.60 -18.01 16.05
C CYS A 328 -7.73 -17.56 14.89
N ARG A 329 -8.11 -16.45 14.24
CA ARG A 329 -7.31 -15.82 13.18
C ARG A 329 -7.46 -14.31 13.20
N ARG A 330 -6.50 -13.63 12.59
CA ARG A 330 -6.61 -12.21 12.28
C ARG A 330 -7.71 -12.00 11.25
N VAL A 331 -8.53 -11.00 11.49
CA VAL A 331 -9.53 -10.53 10.55
C VAL A 331 -9.36 -9.03 10.37
N ILE A 332 -9.59 -8.56 9.16
CA ILE A 332 -9.74 -7.15 8.87
C ILE A 332 -11.24 -6.88 8.99
N ALA A 333 -11.62 -5.90 9.80
CA ALA A 333 -13.03 -5.55 9.98
C ALA A 333 -13.55 -4.96 8.66
N SER A 334 -14.20 -5.71 7.79
CA SER A 334 -14.52 -5.26 6.41
C SER A 334 -15.32 -3.95 6.29
N THR A 335 -15.90 -3.43 7.38
CA THR A 335 -16.68 -2.18 7.41
C THR A 335 -16.44 -1.38 8.68
N THR A 336 -16.93 -0.13 8.69
CA THR A 336 -17.13 0.68 9.89
C THR A 336 -18.01 -0.07 10.89
N ALA A 337 -17.39 -0.68 11.91
CA ALA A 337 -18.05 -1.66 12.76
C ALA A 337 -17.60 -1.55 14.23
N VAL A 338 -18.46 -2.01 15.14
CA VAL A 338 -18.13 -2.13 16.56
C VAL A 338 -18.38 -3.55 17.02
N TYR A 339 -17.40 -4.14 17.70
CA TYR A 339 -17.49 -5.50 18.25
C TYR A 339 -17.39 -5.45 19.76
N LEU A 340 -18.04 -6.40 20.45
CA LEU A 340 -17.79 -6.62 21.86
C LEU A 340 -16.38 -7.20 22.05
N ASP A 341 -15.56 -6.58 22.92
CA ASP A 341 -14.23 -7.10 23.25
C ASP A 341 -14.35 -8.23 24.28
N GLU A 342 -14.22 -9.47 23.83
CA GLU A 342 -14.24 -10.64 24.72
C GLU A 342 -13.01 -10.67 25.66
N GLY A 343 -11.95 -9.92 25.34
CA GLY A 343 -10.85 -9.67 26.28
C GLY A 343 -11.29 -8.93 27.55
N SER A 344 -12.39 -8.18 27.48
CA SER A 344 -12.97 -7.38 28.58
C SER A 344 -14.17 -8.04 29.26
N GLU A 345 -14.53 -9.26 28.87
CA GLU A 345 -15.68 -9.99 29.42
C GLU A 345 -15.40 -10.42 30.87
N SER A 346 -16.35 -10.10 31.76
CA SER A 346 -16.33 -10.57 33.16
C SER A 346 -17.74 -10.81 33.69
N SER A 347 -18.62 -9.81 33.57
CA SER A 347 -20.04 -9.84 33.96
C SER A 347 -20.85 -8.89 33.05
N GLY A 348 -20.48 -8.87 31.77
CA GLY A 348 -20.71 -7.78 30.83
C GLY A 348 -19.38 -7.19 30.34
N TYR A 349 -19.43 -6.51 29.20
CA TYR A 349 -18.26 -6.03 28.48
C TYR A 349 -17.90 -4.63 28.95
N THR A 350 -16.70 -4.42 29.49
CA THR A 350 -16.28 -3.06 29.90
C THR A 350 -15.71 -2.26 28.72
N LYS A 351 -15.33 -2.94 27.63
CA LYS A 351 -14.81 -2.34 26.41
C LYS A 351 -15.52 -2.87 25.15
N VAL A 352 -15.51 -2.07 24.10
CA VAL A 352 -15.82 -2.47 22.72
C VAL A 352 -14.62 -2.19 21.82
N ILE A 353 -14.55 -2.90 20.70
CA ILE A 353 -13.58 -2.69 19.64
C ILE A 353 -14.26 -1.85 18.57
N GLN A 354 -13.89 -0.58 18.45
CA GLN A 354 -14.40 0.34 17.45
C GLN A 354 -13.44 0.38 16.26
N CYS A 355 -13.91 -0.02 15.08
CA CYS A 355 -13.16 0.03 13.82
C CYS A 355 -13.83 1.04 12.87
N PRO A 356 -13.45 2.34 12.87
CA PRO A 356 -14.16 3.38 12.14
C PRO A 356 -14.03 3.31 10.62
N SER A 357 -12.90 2.80 10.11
CA SER A 357 -12.55 2.78 8.67
C SER A 357 -12.38 1.37 8.11
N GLY A 358 -12.67 0.33 8.90
CA GLY A 358 -12.61 -1.07 8.47
C GLY A 358 -11.23 -1.64 8.07
N TYR A 359 -10.13 -0.90 8.19
CA TYR A 359 -8.82 -1.38 7.75
C TYR A 359 -7.69 -0.98 8.69
N GLY A 360 -7.58 -1.65 9.84
CA GLY A 360 -6.41 -1.45 10.69
C GLY A 360 -6.49 -0.23 11.62
N ASP A 361 -7.62 0.47 11.70
CA ASP A 361 -7.82 1.57 12.67
C ASP A 361 -8.78 1.16 13.80
N CYS A 362 -8.69 -0.09 14.26
CA CYS A 362 -9.48 -0.55 15.40
C CYS A 362 -8.88 -0.03 16.72
N LYS A 363 -9.73 0.54 17.58
CA LYS A 363 -9.38 1.00 18.93
C LYS A 363 -10.30 0.42 20.00
N LEU A 364 -9.80 0.30 21.22
CA LEU A 364 -10.60 -0.11 22.36
C LEU A 364 -11.29 1.12 22.99
N VAL A 365 -12.60 1.06 23.14
CA VAL A 365 -13.40 2.11 23.78
C VAL A 365 -13.98 1.57 25.07
N THR A 366 -13.72 2.27 26.17
CA THR A 366 -14.26 1.91 27.48
C THR A 366 -15.64 2.51 27.66
N ALA A 367 -16.57 1.73 28.23
CA ALA A 367 -17.91 2.21 28.52
C ALA A 367 -17.85 3.43 29.45
N THR A 368 -18.60 4.47 29.11
CA THR A 368 -18.76 5.68 29.94
C THR A 368 -20.16 5.71 30.56
N GLU A 369 -20.44 6.70 31.41
CA GLU A 369 -21.80 6.95 31.93
C GLU A 369 -22.76 7.50 30.86
N ALA A 370 -22.27 7.87 29.67
CA ALA A 370 -23.12 8.24 28.55
C ALA A 370 -23.68 6.99 27.86
N ILE A 371 -24.94 7.06 27.42
CA ILE A 371 -25.57 6.01 26.61
C ILE A 371 -25.13 6.22 25.16
N ASP A 372 -24.23 5.37 24.70
CA ASP A 372 -23.74 5.26 23.34
C ASP A 372 -24.39 4.02 22.70
N ALA A 373 -24.78 4.15 21.44
CA ALA A 373 -25.36 3.06 20.65
C ALA A 373 -24.51 2.81 19.40
N TYR A 374 -24.26 1.53 19.13
CA TYR A 374 -23.49 1.06 17.97
C TYR A 374 -24.19 -0.11 17.31
N ILE A 375 -23.96 -0.28 16.01
CA ILE A 375 -24.30 -1.52 15.32
C ILE A 375 -23.19 -2.54 15.59
N ASP A 376 -23.60 -3.70 16.08
CA ASP A 376 -22.73 -4.86 16.25
C ASP A 376 -22.23 -5.31 14.87
N GLY A 377 -20.91 -5.31 14.71
CA GLY A 377 -20.22 -5.68 13.48
C GLY A 377 -20.30 -7.17 13.13
N ASP A 378 -20.87 -8.01 14.00
CA ASP A 378 -21.07 -9.44 13.74
C ASP A 378 -22.29 -9.71 12.83
N ASP A 379 -22.40 -10.96 12.33
CA ASP A 379 -23.34 -11.39 11.26
C ASP A 379 -24.85 -11.15 11.53
N ASN A 380 -25.22 -10.62 12.69
CA ASN A 380 -26.60 -10.37 13.09
C ASN A 380 -27.01 -8.88 13.20
N HIS A 381 -26.08 -7.93 12.97
CA HIS A 381 -26.35 -6.47 13.05
C HIS A 381 -27.22 -6.08 14.25
N ASN A 382 -26.87 -6.62 15.42
CA ASN A 382 -27.56 -6.31 16.67
C ASN A 382 -27.18 -4.91 17.18
N LEU A 383 -27.85 -4.44 18.22
CA LEU A 383 -27.54 -3.17 18.86
C LEU A 383 -26.63 -3.39 20.08
N ILE A 384 -25.48 -2.70 20.11
CA ILE A 384 -24.63 -2.59 21.30
C ILE A 384 -24.96 -1.26 21.96
N ILE A 385 -25.34 -1.29 23.24
CA ILE A 385 -25.63 -0.08 24.04
C ILE A 385 -24.72 -0.03 25.26
N SER A 386 -24.14 1.13 25.59
CA SER A 386 -23.55 1.36 26.90
C SER A 386 -24.61 1.70 27.96
N GLY A 387 -24.58 0.98 29.06
CA GLY A 387 -25.18 1.36 30.34
C GLY A 387 -24.11 1.84 31.32
N SER A 388 -24.44 1.91 32.62
CA SER A 388 -23.56 2.34 33.73
C SER A 388 -22.21 1.59 33.76
N SER A 389 -21.25 2.05 32.97
CA SER A 389 -19.90 1.47 32.81
C SER A 389 -19.82 0.07 32.14
N LYS A 390 -20.83 -0.36 31.37
CA LYS A 390 -20.81 -1.64 30.64
C LYS A 390 -21.51 -1.57 29.29
N TYR A 391 -21.02 -2.32 28.31
CA TYR A 391 -21.69 -2.60 27.06
C TYR A 391 -22.50 -3.90 27.15
N THR A 392 -23.68 -3.87 26.54
CA THR A 392 -24.54 -5.04 26.39
C THR A 392 -25.11 -5.09 24.98
N THR A 393 -25.32 -6.31 24.47
CA THR A 393 -26.17 -6.51 23.28
C THR A 393 -27.62 -6.40 23.72
N ALA A 394 -28.29 -5.33 23.31
CA ALA A 394 -29.71 -5.16 23.57
C ALA A 394 -30.50 -6.08 22.62
N LYS A 395 -31.46 -6.83 23.17
CA LYS A 395 -32.36 -7.67 22.37
C LYS A 395 -33.28 -6.76 21.57
N LYS A 396 -33.44 -7.06 20.27
CA LYS A 396 -34.18 -6.33 19.23
C LYS A 396 -35.51 -5.68 19.68
N THR A 397 -35.44 -4.51 20.32
CA THR A 397 -36.61 -3.63 20.49
C THR A 397 -36.60 -2.60 19.39
N SER A 398 -37.69 -2.53 18.63
CA SER A 398 -37.83 -1.56 17.55
C SER A 398 -37.69 -0.14 18.09
N GLY A 399 -36.82 0.67 17.49
CA GLY A 399 -36.52 2.01 17.98
C GLY A 399 -35.39 2.68 17.20
N PHE A 400 -35.16 3.96 17.50
CA PHE A 400 -34.14 4.78 16.88
C PHE A 400 -33.08 5.22 17.88
N TYR A 401 -31.81 5.19 17.50
CA TYR A 401 -30.68 5.53 18.37
C TYR A 401 -29.71 6.42 17.61
N ILE A 402 -28.95 7.24 18.32
CA ILE A 402 -27.86 8.00 17.69
C ILE A 402 -26.70 7.05 17.46
N ASP A 403 -26.24 6.96 16.21
CA ASP A 403 -25.05 6.18 15.89
C ASP A 403 -23.82 6.88 16.47
N LYS A 404 -23.21 6.31 17.50
CA LYS A 404 -22.04 6.93 18.12
C LYS A 404 -20.80 6.86 17.22
N LEU A 405 -20.73 5.89 16.31
CA LEU A 405 -19.62 5.75 15.37
C LEU A 405 -19.66 6.84 14.30
N ASN A 406 -20.86 7.16 13.81
CA ASN A 406 -21.11 8.28 12.95
C ASN A 406 -22.29 9.09 13.49
N SER A 407 -21.99 10.12 14.30
CA SER A 407 -23.05 10.89 14.95
C SER A 407 -24.09 11.47 13.96
N LYS A 408 -23.74 11.70 12.69
CA LYS A 408 -24.68 12.15 11.65
C LYS A 408 -25.75 11.12 11.25
N ASN A 409 -25.61 9.87 11.70
CA ASN A 409 -26.51 8.77 11.38
C ASN A 409 -27.42 8.40 12.56
N VAL A 410 -28.60 7.88 12.20
CA VAL A 410 -29.55 7.23 13.11
C VAL A 410 -29.48 5.72 12.88
N ILE A 411 -29.34 4.98 13.98
CA ILE A 411 -29.53 3.53 13.99
C ILE A 411 -31.03 3.26 14.08
N SER A 412 -31.59 2.60 13.07
CA SER A 412 -32.97 2.11 13.05
C SER A 412 -32.97 0.62 13.32
N CYS A 413 -33.58 0.19 14.42
CA CYS A 413 -33.72 -1.22 14.78
C CYS A 413 -35.14 -1.71 14.55
N THR A 414 -35.27 -2.93 14.02
CA THR A 414 -36.52 -3.68 13.89
C THR A 414 -36.37 -5.09 14.49
N SER A 415 -37.38 -5.94 14.38
CA SER A 415 -37.28 -7.37 14.74
C SER A 415 -36.25 -8.14 13.90
N ASP A 416 -35.87 -7.61 12.74
CA ASP A 416 -35.04 -8.32 11.77
C ASP A 416 -33.57 -7.94 11.94
N GLY A 417 -33.27 -6.71 12.34
CA GLY A 417 -31.92 -6.23 12.64
C GLY A 417 -31.87 -4.71 12.80
N CYS A 418 -30.68 -4.15 12.95
CA CYS A 418 -30.42 -2.71 13.00
C CYS A 418 -29.66 -2.24 11.76
N THR A 419 -29.98 -1.05 11.27
CA THR A 419 -29.27 -0.39 10.16
C THR A 419 -28.91 1.04 10.54
N SER A 420 -27.75 1.54 10.08
CA SER A 420 -27.32 2.91 10.29
C SER A 420 -27.49 3.67 8.98
N SER A 421 -28.11 4.83 9.04
CA SER A 421 -28.32 5.70 7.87
C SER A 421 -28.30 7.16 8.31
N PRO A 422 -27.92 8.10 7.44
CA PRO A 422 -27.98 9.53 7.76
C PRO A 422 -29.34 9.92 8.35
N GLY A 423 -29.30 10.62 9.48
CA GLY A 423 -30.51 11.20 10.07
C GLY A 423 -31.08 12.28 9.16
N SER A 424 -32.39 12.48 9.20
CA SER A 424 -33.04 13.54 8.46
C SER A 424 -32.67 14.89 9.06
N THR A 425 -31.98 15.72 8.27
CA THR A 425 -31.60 17.10 8.62
C THR A 425 -32.70 18.10 8.31
N LEU A 426 -33.85 17.64 7.80
CA LEU A 426 -35.00 18.48 7.50
C LEU A 426 -35.56 19.03 8.81
N LYS A 427 -35.71 20.36 8.86
CA LYS A 427 -36.28 21.06 10.01
C LYS A 427 -37.66 20.46 10.35
N GLY A 428 -37.90 20.22 11.63
CA GLY A 428 -39.14 19.59 12.12
C GLY A 428 -39.16 18.06 12.15
N HIS A 429 -38.19 17.38 11.51
CA HIS A 429 -38.06 15.93 11.58
C HIS A 429 -37.42 15.49 12.90
N HIS A 430 -38.04 14.50 13.56
CA HIS A 430 -37.61 13.97 14.85
C HIS A 430 -37.77 12.45 14.89
N TYR A 431 -37.01 11.79 15.76
CA TYR A 431 -37.16 10.35 16.02
C TYR A 431 -37.47 10.14 17.50
N ILE A 432 -38.31 9.15 17.84
CA ILE A 432 -38.48 8.75 19.23
C ILE A 432 -37.24 7.96 19.66
N ASP A 433 -36.53 8.45 20.68
CA ASP A 433 -35.29 7.85 21.18
C ASP A 433 -35.58 6.49 21.84
N GLY A 434 -35.05 5.43 21.24
CA GLY A 434 -35.21 4.05 21.71
C GLY A 434 -34.52 3.77 23.03
N THR A 435 -33.60 4.62 23.49
CA THR A 435 -33.01 4.53 24.84
C THR A 435 -33.99 4.96 25.94
N ASP A 436 -35.04 5.68 25.58
CA ASP A 436 -36.07 6.16 26.50
C ASP A 436 -37.35 5.35 26.40
N ALA A 437 -37.46 4.33 27.25
CA ALA A 437 -38.67 3.51 27.37
C ALA A 437 -39.94 4.31 27.75
N THR A 438 -39.80 5.56 28.21
CA THR A 438 -40.93 6.44 28.55
C THR A 438 -41.41 7.30 27.39
N GLY A 439 -40.71 7.31 26.24
CA GLY A 439 -41.11 8.04 25.03
C GLY A 439 -41.10 9.56 25.17
N LYS A 440 -40.22 10.11 26.02
CA LYS A 440 -40.13 11.54 26.34
C LYS A 440 -38.94 12.24 25.68
N LYS A 441 -37.97 11.48 25.16
CA LYS A 441 -36.81 11.97 24.43
C LYS A 441 -37.00 11.82 22.93
N LEU A 442 -36.61 12.86 22.19
CA LEU A 442 -36.56 12.87 20.74
C LEU A 442 -35.11 13.07 20.26
N ILE A 443 -34.76 12.45 19.15
CA ILE A 443 -33.51 12.69 18.42
C ILE A 443 -33.80 13.68 17.30
N THR A 444 -32.96 14.70 17.12
CA THR A 444 -33.09 15.71 16.06
C THR A 444 -31.73 16.04 15.44
N TYR A 445 -31.72 16.43 14.17
CA TYR A 445 -30.52 16.82 13.44
C TYR A 445 -30.67 18.25 12.93
N THR A 446 -29.72 19.12 13.29
CA THR A 446 -29.70 20.51 12.82
C THR A 446 -28.72 20.69 11.65
N SER A 447 -29.06 21.57 10.71
CA SER A 447 -28.28 21.89 9.50
C SER A 447 -26.85 22.41 9.77
N SER A 448 -26.50 22.78 11.00
CA SER A 448 -25.14 23.21 11.39
C SER A 448 -24.14 22.05 11.58
N GLY A 449 -24.53 20.81 11.29
CA GLY A 449 -23.63 19.64 11.29
C GLY A 449 -23.21 19.14 12.68
N GLY A 450 -23.70 19.78 13.75
CA GLY A 450 -23.61 19.27 15.11
C GLY A 450 -24.78 18.32 15.39
N THR A 451 -24.47 17.13 15.91
CA THR A 451 -25.46 16.35 16.63
C THR A 451 -25.73 16.99 17.98
N SER A 452 -26.97 17.36 18.22
CA SER A 452 -27.45 17.57 19.58
C SER A 452 -28.58 16.60 19.81
N ALA A 453 -28.29 15.53 20.58
CA ALA A 453 -29.31 14.82 21.33
C ALA A 453 -29.92 15.79 22.35
N ASN A 454 -30.75 16.74 21.90
CA ASN A 454 -31.42 17.63 22.83
C ASN A 454 -32.42 16.80 23.62
N THR A 455 -32.01 16.54 24.85
CA THR A 455 -32.69 15.71 25.82
C THR A 455 -33.72 16.59 26.55
N LEU A 456 -34.91 16.02 26.71
CA LEU A 456 -36.13 16.55 27.33
C LEU A 456 -36.94 17.56 26.49
N ILE A 457 -38.14 17.12 26.09
CA ILE A 457 -39.32 18.00 26.01
C ILE A 457 -39.68 18.40 27.46
N ALA A 458 -38.84 19.21 28.08
CA ALA A 458 -39.21 19.90 29.31
C ALA A 458 -40.13 21.05 28.88
N SER A 459 -41.38 21.02 29.32
CA SER A 459 -42.38 22.10 29.21
C SER A 459 -43.25 22.19 27.93
N VAL A 460 -43.96 21.12 27.58
CA VAL A 460 -45.32 21.33 27.02
C VAL A 460 -46.22 21.69 28.21
N THR A 461 -46.48 22.97 28.42
CA THR A 461 -47.26 23.45 29.57
C THR A 461 -48.77 23.33 29.37
N GLU A 462 -49.27 23.24 28.14
CA GLU A 462 -50.66 22.92 27.80
C GLU A 462 -50.79 22.65 26.28
N GLY A 463 -51.48 21.57 25.87
CA GLY A 463 -51.79 21.28 24.46
C GLY A 463 -50.99 20.15 23.79
N ASN A 464 -51.34 19.84 22.54
CA ASN A 464 -50.64 18.87 21.70
C ASN A 464 -49.51 19.54 20.92
N VAL A 465 -48.39 18.86 20.83
CA VAL A 465 -47.20 19.28 20.09
C VAL A 465 -46.92 18.25 19.01
N TYR A 466 -46.75 18.70 17.77
CA TYR A 466 -46.53 17.82 16.63
C TYR A 466 -45.14 18.01 16.03
N PHE A 467 -44.47 16.90 15.73
CA PHE A 467 -43.25 16.82 14.92
C PHE A 467 -43.45 15.88 13.75
N ILE A 468 -42.59 15.92 12.74
CA ILE A 468 -42.60 14.96 11.63
C ILE A 468 -41.73 13.77 12.04
N ASP A 469 -42.21 12.53 11.85
CA ASP A 469 -41.39 11.35 12.09
C ASP A 469 -40.27 11.26 11.04
N GLY A 470 -39.03 11.46 11.47
CA GLY A 470 -37.85 11.43 10.62
C GLY A 470 -37.56 10.05 10.02
N SER A 471 -38.19 8.98 10.50
CA SER A 471 -38.08 7.65 9.87
C SER A 471 -39.14 7.42 8.79
N ASN A 472 -40.29 8.06 8.95
CA ASN A 472 -41.42 7.98 8.04
C ASN A 472 -42.16 9.32 8.01
N PRO A 473 -41.81 10.23 7.10
CA PRO A 473 -42.42 11.55 7.01
C PRO A 473 -43.91 11.56 6.64
N LYS A 474 -44.54 10.39 6.39
CA LYS A 474 -46.00 10.27 6.31
C LYS A 474 -46.68 10.19 7.67
N LYS A 475 -45.91 10.12 8.76
CA LYS A 475 -46.37 10.09 10.14
C LYS A 475 -45.93 11.34 10.89
N ILE A 476 -46.67 11.66 11.92
CA ILE A 476 -46.32 12.71 12.88
C ILE A 476 -46.05 12.09 14.24
N ILE A 477 -45.21 12.75 15.03
CA ILE A 477 -45.01 12.44 16.44
C ILE A 477 -45.86 13.44 17.23
N ASN A 478 -46.88 12.95 17.92
CA ASN A 478 -47.73 13.74 18.81
C ASN A 478 -47.25 13.59 20.25
N CYS A 479 -46.82 14.69 20.85
CA CYS A 479 -46.40 14.75 22.25
C CYS A 479 -47.47 15.49 23.06
N THR A 480 -48.04 14.79 24.04
CA THR A 480 -49.11 15.33 24.90
C THR A 480 -48.62 15.46 26.34
N GLY A 481 -48.84 16.61 27.00
CA GLY A 481 -48.40 16.81 28.38
C GLY A 481 -49.26 17.79 29.19
N ALA A 482 -49.75 17.34 30.35
CA ALA A 482 -50.08 18.18 31.50
C ALA A 482 -48.86 18.26 32.42
N ALA A 483 -48.79 19.29 33.29
CA ALA A 483 -47.68 19.54 34.22
C ALA A 483 -47.26 18.25 34.99
N GLY A 484 -46.21 17.56 34.51
CA GLY A 484 -45.75 16.29 35.09
C GLY A 484 -45.03 15.31 34.14
N GLY A 485 -45.16 15.46 32.82
CA GLY A 485 -44.29 14.77 31.85
C GLY A 485 -45.01 14.38 30.56
N ALA A 486 -44.62 14.99 29.43
CA ALA A 486 -45.21 14.70 28.14
C ALA A 486 -44.78 13.32 27.61
N ALA A 487 -45.69 12.54 27.04
CA ALA A 487 -45.37 11.29 26.32
C ALA A 487 -45.62 11.49 24.82
N CYS A 488 -44.69 11.03 23.98
CA CYS A 488 -44.77 11.12 22.53
C CYS A 488 -45.20 9.78 21.91
N ALA A 489 -46.12 9.84 20.96
CA ALA A 489 -46.57 8.68 20.20
C ALA A 489 -46.58 8.97 18.70
N LEU A 490 -46.38 7.93 17.89
CA LEU A 490 -46.53 8.01 16.44
C LEU A 490 -48.01 7.99 16.06
N GLU A 491 -48.41 8.95 15.25
CA GLU A 491 -49.76 9.06 14.69
C GLU A 491 -49.71 9.15 13.17
N THR A 492 -50.74 8.61 12.52
CA THR A 492 -50.97 8.83 11.08
C THR A 492 -51.83 10.08 10.94
N PRO A 493 -51.31 11.18 10.37
CA PRO A 493 -52.07 12.41 10.17
C PRO A 493 -53.24 12.17 9.22
N ASN A 494 -54.38 12.80 9.49
CA ASN A 494 -55.43 12.89 8.48
C ASN A 494 -54.89 13.78 7.34
N LEU A 495 -54.99 13.32 6.09
CA LEU A 495 -54.32 13.91 4.91
C LEU A 495 -54.82 15.32 4.54
N THR A 496 -55.78 15.85 5.29
CA THR A 496 -56.34 17.19 5.15
C THR A 496 -55.74 18.19 6.12
N ASN A 497 -55.04 17.76 7.18
CA ASN A 497 -54.77 18.60 8.34
C ASN A 497 -53.48 19.44 8.21
N VAL A 498 -53.59 20.71 8.60
CA VAL A 498 -52.45 21.58 8.95
C VAL A 498 -52.24 21.52 10.46
N PHE A 499 -51.04 21.17 10.91
CA PHE A 499 -50.71 21.03 12.33
C PHE A 499 -49.80 22.17 12.80
N LYS A 500 -49.98 22.59 14.06
CA LYS A 500 -49.07 23.52 14.73
C LYS A 500 -47.81 22.78 15.16
N PHE A 501 -46.65 23.30 14.77
CA PHE A 501 -45.37 22.81 15.25
C PHE A 501 -45.03 23.40 16.63
N TYR A 502 -44.26 22.67 17.43
CA TYR A 502 -43.71 23.19 18.67
C TYR A 502 -42.30 23.69 18.46
N GLU A 503 -42.22 24.99 18.25
CA GLU A 503 -41.16 25.85 18.74
C GLU A 503 -41.82 27.18 19.13
N SER A 504 -41.10 28.08 19.81
CA SER A 504 -41.53 29.47 19.99
C SER A 504 -41.77 30.26 18.69
N ASP A 505 -41.66 29.59 17.53
CA ASP A 505 -41.78 30.13 16.19
C ASP A 505 -43.19 29.87 15.62
N SER A 506 -44.10 30.82 15.86
CA SER A 506 -45.46 30.79 15.33
C SER A 506 -45.54 30.99 13.80
N SER A 507 -44.41 31.20 13.11
CA SER A 507 -44.39 31.46 11.67
C SER A 507 -44.25 30.19 10.82
N HIS A 508 -44.10 29.03 11.44
CA HIS A 508 -43.99 27.75 10.75
C HIS A 508 -45.16 26.82 11.02
N ILE A 509 -45.50 25.99 10.04
CA ILE A 509 -46.61 25.02 10.11
C ILE A 509 -46.15 23.67 9.55
N ILE A 510 -46.74 22.58 10.05
CA ILE A 510 -46.64 21.27 9.39
C ILE A 510 -47.84 21.12 8.46
N THR A 511 -47.59 20.91 7.17
CA THR A 511 -48.63 20.58 6.19
C THR A 511 -48.47 19.13 5.75
N CYS A 512 -49.51 18.31 5.93
CA CYS A 512 -49.49 16.90 5.53
C CYS A 512 -50.31 16.65 4.26
N SER A 513 -49.83 15.72 3.42
CA SER A 513 -50.47 15.26 2.20
C SER A 513 -50.34 13.75 2.06
N SER A 514 -50.93 13.14 1.01
CA SER A 514 -50.75 11.72 0.67
C SER A 514 -49.28 11.33 0.45
N ASP A 515 -48.46 12.30 0.07
CA ASP A 515 -47.04 12.12 -0.16
C ASP A 515 -46.27 12.20 1.17
N GLY A 516 -46.74 13.02 2.12
CA GLY A 516 -46.33 13.07 3.53
C GLY A 516 -46.36 14.48 4.09
N CYS A 517 -45.67 14.73 5.20
CA CYS A 517 -45.67 15.99 5.95
C CYS A 517 -44.42 16.83 5.72
N ILE A 518 -44.61 18.14 5.58
CA ILE A 518 -43.54 19.13 5.38
C ILE A 518 -43.62 20.22 6.45
N TYR A 519 -42.47 20.75 6.87
CA TYR A 519 -42.35 21.87 7.80
C TYR A 519 -41.65 23.03 7.11
N ALA A 520 -42.33 24.17 7.01
CA ALA A 520 -41.81 25.38 6.38
C ALA A 520 -42.52 26.61 6.93
N LYS A 521 -41.98 27.80 6.64
CA LYS A 521 -42.58 29.08 7.03
C LYS A 521 -43.89 29.27 6.28
N GLY A 522 -45.00 29.24 6.99
CA GLY A 522 -46.32 29.23 6.37
C GLY A 522 -47.05 30.55 6.47
N LEU A 523 -48.20 30.63 5.79
CA LEU A 523 -49.23 31.59 6.16
C LEU A 523 -49.68 31.34 7.61
N PRO A 524 -50.12 32.38 8.34
CA PRO A 524 -50.77 32.19 9.63
C PRO A 524 -51.93 31.18 9.53
N LEU A 525 -52.15 30.36 10.57
CA LEU A 525 -53.26 29.40 10.59
C LEU A 525 -54.59 30.10 10.87
N CYS A 526 -55.64 29.84 10.09
CA CYS A 526 -56.99 30.31 10.38
C CYS A 526 -57.63 29.43 11.48
N LYS A 527 -58.27 30.02 12.49
CA LYS A 527 -59.03 29.26 13.53
C LYS A 527 -60.35 28.68 12.98
N SER A 528 -60.62 27.40 13.25
CA SER A 528 -61.58 26.53 12.54
C SER A 528 -63.07 26.71 12.84
N ASP A 529 -63.46 27.29 13.97
CA ASP A 529 -64.82 27.06 14.49
C ASP A 529 -65.95 27.81 13.75
N GLU A 530 -65.64 28.74 12.83
CA GLU A 530 -66.67 29.61 12.24
C GLU A 530 -66.60 29.80 10.70
N ILE A 531 -65.61 29.23 9.98
CA ILE A 531 -65.34 29.54 8.55
C ILE A 531 -66.45 29.08 7.59
N SER A 532 -67.36 28.19 8.02
CA SER A 532 -68.51 27.76 7.23
C SER A 532 -69.69 28.74 7.24
N SER A 533 -69.60 29.84 7.99
CA SER A 533 -70.63 30.90 8.01
C SER A 533 -70.09 32.14 7.31
N ASN A 534 -70.88 32.73 6.41
CA ASN A 534 -70.54 33.96 5.67
C ASN A 534 -70.33 35.21 6.58
N GLU A 535 -70.28 35.03 7.91
CA GLU A 535 -70.19 36.08 8.92
C GLU A 535 -68.96 35.95 9.84
N ALA A 536 -68.06 34.98 9.60
CA ALA A 536 -66.90 34.72 10.47
C ALA A 536 -65.64 35.52 10.09
N LEU A 537 -65.01 36.11 11.11
CA LEU A 537 -63.72 36.79 11.03
C LEU A 537 -62.60 35.78 10.75
N CYS A 538 -61.65 36.12 9.87
CA CYS A 538 -60.39 35.37 9.82
C CYS A 538 -59.62 35.70 11.09
N LYS A 539 -59.59 34.74 12.01
CA LYS A 539 -58.84 34.84 13.27
C LYS A 539 -57.55 34.05 13.16
N ASP A 540 -56.49 34.63 13.70
CA ASP A 540 -55.23 33.95 13.95
C ASP A 540 -55.35 33.01 15.18
N PRO A 541 -54.32 32.19 15.45
CA PRO A 541 -54.34 31.25 16.58
C PRO A 541 -54.47 31.86 17.97
N SER A 542 -54.19 33.16 18.13
CA SER A 542 -54.27 33.91 19.39
C SER A 542 -55.59 34.68 19.52
N ASP A 543 -56.59 34.35 18.69
CA ASP A 543 -57.87 35.09 18.56
C ASP A 543 -57.71 36.54 18.04
N GLY A 544 -56.54 36.90 17.49
CA GLY A 544 -56.32 38.15 16.80
C GLY A 544 -56.96 38.17 15.41
N ASN A 545 -57.45 39.33 14.95
CA ASN A 545 -57.99 39.45 13.59
C ASN A 545 -56.86 39.47 12.56
N VAL A 546 -56.93 38.59 11.55
CA VAL A 546 -56.09 38.67 10.36
C VAL A 546 -56.43 39.98 9.63
N ALA A 547 -55.40 40.81 9.41
CA ALA A 547 -55.56 42.13 8.80
C ALA A 547 -56.32 42.05 7.47
N ASN A 548 -57.18 43.03 7.19
CA ASN A 548 -57.95 43.06 5.95
C ASN A 548 -57.03 43.01 4.72
N GLY A 549 -57.34 42.14 3.76
CA GLY A 549 -56.53 41.90 2.57
C GLY A 549 -55.42 40.85 2.76
N ASN A 550 -55.11 40.45 4.00
CA ASN A 550 -54.17 39.37 4.28
C ASN A 550 -54.85 38.00 4.21
N HIS A 551 -54.01 36.97 4.13
CA HIS A 551 -54.39 35.59 3.93
C HIS A 551 -53.92 34.72 5.09
N CYS A 552 -54.67 33.68 5.38
CA CYS A 552 -54.32 32.62 6.33
C CYS A 552 -54.58 31.26 5.66
N ILE A 553 -53.87 30.21 6.10
CA ILE A 553 -54.13 28.83 5.66
C ILE A 553 -54.99 28.14 6.71
N HIS A 554 -56.03 27.44 6.29
CA HIS A 554 -56.94 26.75 7.20
C HIS A 554 -56.53 25.27 7.35
N GLU A 555 -57.06 24.62 8.39
CA GLU A 555 -56.81 23.20 8.69
C GLU A 555 -57.29 22.23 7.60
N ASP A 556 -58.07 22.68 6.61
CA ASP A 556 -58.45 21.90 5.43
C ASP A 556 -57.46 22.03 4.26
N GLY A 557 -56.38 22.80 4.44
CA GLY A 557 -55.33 23.02 3.44
C GLY A 557 -55.65 24.12 2.42
N LYS A 558 -56.76 24.85 2.56
CA LYS A 558 -57.12 25.97 1.67
C LYS A 558 -56.64 27.30 2.25
N ILE A 559 -56.37 28.25 1.35
CA ILE A 559 -55.99 29.61 1.72
C ILE A 559 -57.24 30.51 1.70
N TYR A 560 -57.45 31.26 2.77
CA TYR A 560 -58.56 32.19 2.94
C TYR A 560 -58.05 33.63 3.00
N LYS A 561 -58.76 34.53 2.33
CA LYS A 561 -58.53 35.98 2.36
C LYS A 561 -59.47 36.64 3.35
N SER A 562 -58.91 37.50 4.21
CA SER A 562 -59.67 38.40 5.08
C SER A 562 -60.21 39.57 4.25
N LEU A 563 -61.53 39.79 4.25
CA LEU A 563 -62.21 40.84 3.49
C LEU A 563 -63.04 41.73 4.41
N THR A 564 -62.95 43.06 4.30
CA THR A 564 -63.91 43.95 4.96
C THR A 564 -65.24 43.99 4.19
N VAL A 565 -66.34 43.59 4.83
CA VAL A 565 -67.66 43.60 4.19
C VAL A 565 -68.24 45.01 4.22
N ALA A 566 -68.57 45.57 3.05
CA ALA A 566 -68.94 46.99 2.89
C ALA A 566 -70.25 47.46 3.57
N ARG A 567 -70.97 46.63 4.35
CA ARG A 567 -72.32 46.98 4.87
C ARG A 567 -72.61 46.70 6.36
N LYS A 568 -71.64 46.25 7.16
CA LYS A 568 -71.73 46.30 8.64
C LYS A 568 -70.41 46.87 9.16
N ARG A 569 -70.49 47.96 9.93
CA ARG A 569 -69.31 48.51 10.62
C ARG A 569 -68.74 47.39 11.50
N ASP A 570 -67.49 47.02 11.24
CA ASP A 570 -66.60 46.18 12.05
C ASP A 570 -66.56 44.64 11.82
N THR A 571 -67.09 44.11 10.70
CA THR A 571 -66.94 42.66 10.40
C THR A 571 -66.09 42.40 9.15
N ASN A 572 -64.93 41.75 9.30
CA ASN A 572 -64.22 41.10 8.21
C ASN A 572 -64.82 39.70 7.95
N SER A 573 -64.93 39.26 6.71
CA SER A 573 -65.35 37.90 6.30
C SER A 573 -64.18 37.13 5.70
N CYS A 574 -64.08 35.82 5.93
CA CYS A 574 -63.16 34.94 5.22
C CYS A 574 -63.74 34.44 3.89
N ALA A 575 -62.99 34.57 2.81
CA ALA A 575 -63.33 33.93 1.53
C ALA A 575 -62.17 33.04 1.05
N PRO A 576 -62.42 31.79 0.63
CA PRO A 576 -61.38 30.97 0.03
C PRO A 576 -60.89 31.62 -1.28
N ILE A 577 -59.59 31.59 -1.53
CA ILE A 577 -59.03 32.07 -2.80
C ILE A 577 -59.25 31.03 -3.91
N ALA A 578 -59.22 31.48 -5.17
CA ALA A 578 -59.31 30.56 -6.31
C ALA A 578 -58.15 29.56 -6.31
N LEU A 579 -58.48 28.28 -6.42
CA LEU A 579 -57.64 27.14 -6.11
C LEU A 579 -56.83 26.58 -7.29
N SER A 580 -56.93 27.16 -8.49
CA SER A 580 -56.28 26.62 -9.71
C SER A 580 -55.06 27.41 -10.19
N VAL A 581 -54.41 28.19 -9.30
CA VAL A 581 -53.26 29.05 -9.66
C VAL A 581 -52.20 29.06 -8.56
N THR A 582 -50.99 29.51 -8.89
CA THR A 582 -49.92 29.75 -7.92
C THR A 582 -50.01 31.17 -7.38
N HIS A 583 -49.78 31.35 -6.08
CA HIS A 583 -49.86 32.63 -5.38
C HIS A 583 -48.56 32.93 -4.62
N ILE A 584 -48.18 34.20 -4.54
CA ILE A 584 -47.05 34.69 -3.73
C ILE A 584 -47.60 35.57 -2.61
N PHE A 585 -47.13 35.33 -1.39
CA PHE A 585 -47.52 36.09 -0.21
C PHE A 585 -46.27 36.57 0.54
N THR A 586 -46.36 37.68 1.26
CA THR A 586 -45.42 37.94 2.34
C THR A 586 -45.66 36.93 3.47
N SER A 587 -44.64 36.70 4.30
CA SER A 587 -44.82 35.89 5.51
C SER A 587 -45.86 36.42 6.52
N ALA A 588 -46.30 37.68 6.39
CA ALA A 588 -47.42 38.23 7.17
C ALA A 588 -48.81 37.99 6.53
N GLY A 589 -48.86 37.29 5.39
CA GLY A 589 -50.06 36.93 4.66
C GLY A 589 -50.56 37.97 3.64
N ALA A 590 -49.84 39.06 3.41
CA ALA A 590 -50.23 40.02 2.38
C ALA A 590 -49.90 39.44 0.99
N ALA A 591 -50.87 39.42 0.07
CA ALA A 591 -50.58 39.03 -1.32
C ALA A 591 -49.63 40.05 -1.97
N THR A 592 -48.62 39.56 -2.66
CA THR A 592 -47.66 40.39 -3.41
C THR A 592 -47.71 40.06 -4.90
N ASN A 593 -47.23 40.98 -5.72
CA ASN A 593 -47.09 40.71 -7.15
C ASN A 593 -45.79 39.93 -7.39
N PHE A 594 -45.80 39.06 -8.39
CA PHE A 594 -44.65 38.25 -8.80
C PHE A 594 -43.35 39.08 -9.00
N GLU A 595 -43.45 40.32 -9.48
CA GLU A 595 -42.29 41.20 -9.72
C GLU A 595 -41.60 41.76 -8.47
N SER A 596 -42.20 41.64 -7.27
CA SER A 596 -41.70 42.30 -6.05
C SER A 596 -41.13 41.35 -4.99
N ALA A 597 -40.78 40.10 -5.34
CA ALA A 597 -40.29 39.12 -4.36
C ALA A 597 -38.97 39.58 -3.69
N THR A 598 -38.98 39.84 -2.38
CA THR A 598 -37.90 40.47 -1.60
C THR A 598 -37.03 39.48 -0.82
N GLY A 599 -37.20 38.17 -1.02
CA GLY A 599 -36.48 37.13 -0.26
C GLY A 599 -37.09 36.79 1.10
N THR A 600 -38.28 37.33 1.41
CA THR A 600 -39.08 36.95 2.60
C THR A 600 -40.50 36.48 2.25
N ASP A 601 -40.79 36.45 0.95
CA ASP A 601 -42.07 36.00 0.40
C ASP A 601 -42.13 34.48 0.35
N ILE A 602 -43.33 33.92 0.36
CA ILE A 602 -43.60 32.48 0.33
C ILE A 602 -44.53 32.18 -0.85
N ILE A 603 -44.27 31.08 -1.56
CA ILE A 603 -45.01 30.69 -2.76
C ILE A 603 -45.86 29.46 -2.47
N TYR A 604 -47.14 29.50 -2.83
CA TYR A 604 -48.05 28.35 -2.75
C TYR A 604 -48.60 27.99 -4.13
N THR A 605 -48.53 26.71 -4.47
CA THR A 605 -49.21 26.14 -5.64
C THR A 605 -50.48 25.44 -5.15
N CYS A 606 -51.63 25.87 -5.67
CA CYS A 606 -52.93 25.30 -5.30
C CYS A 606 -53.48 24.41 -6.43
N ASP A 607 -54.17 23.33 -6.03
CA ASP A 607 -55.13 22.59 -6.84
C ASP A 607 -56.55 22.80 -6.26
N ASP A 608 -57.58 22.28 -6.95
CA ASP A 608 -59.00 22.42 -6.57
C ASP A 608 -59.34 22.00 -5.12
N ASN A 609 -58.44 21.28 -4.45
CA ASN A 609 -58.64 20.79 -3.10
C ASN A 609 -57.74 21.49 -2.06
N LYS A 610 -56.48 21.81 -2.39
CA LYS A 610 -55.47 22.24 -1.40
C LYS A 610 -54.37 23.12 -1.99
N CYS A 611 -53.68 23.84 -1.11
CA CYS A 611 -52.49 24.62 -1.43
C CYS A 611 -51.24 24.00 -0.79
N LEU A 612 -50.19 23.79 -1.58
CA LEU A 612 -48.89 23.29 -1.14
C LEU A 612 -47.82 24.36 -1.33
N GLN A 613 -46.99 24.54 -0.30
CA GLN A 613 -45.90 25.51 -0.36
C GLN A 613 -44.74 25.00 -1.24
N VAL A 614 -44.11 25.91 -1.97
CA VAL A 614 -42.81 25.71 -2.62
C VAL A 614 -41.71 26.14 -1.64
N PHE A 615 -40.80 25.23 -1.30
CA PHE A 615 -39.67 25.47 -0.40
C PHE A 615 -38.52 24.49 -0.71
N SER A 616 -37.28 24.90 -0.40
CA SER A 616 -36.05 24.16 -0.76
C SER A 616 -36.00 23.76 -2.26
N SER A 617 -36.61 24.57 -3.11
CA SER A 617 -36.73 24.34 -4.55
C SER A 617 -36.99 25.64 -5.29
N SER A 618 -37.05 25.57 -6.61
CA SER A 618 -37.39 26.69 -7.47
C SER A 618 -38.80 26.55 -8.05
N TYR A 619 -39.41 27.69 -8.34
CA TYR A 619 -40.67 27.78 -9.06
C TYR A 619 -40.46 28.63 -10.31
N LYS A 620 -40.81 28.07 -11.48
CA LYS A 620 -40.91 28.84 -12.71
C LYS A 620 -42.36 29.26 -12.90
N ASP A 621 -42.58 30.57 -12.93
CA ASP A 621 -43.89 31.11 -13.31
C ASP A 621 -44.02 31.03 -14.83
N ASP A 622 -44.98 30.23 -15.33
CA ASP A 622 -45.20 30.06 -16.75
C ASP A 622 -45.77 31.34 -17.42
N THR A 623 -46.31 32.28 -16.65
CA THR A 623 -46.90 33.53 -17.14
C THR A 623 -45.84 34.60 -17.35
N THR A 624 -45.03 34.86 -16.32
CA THR A 624 -43.96 35.88 -16.38
C THR A 624 -42.63 35.31 -16.89
N ASN A 625 -42.53 33.98 -17.02
CA ASN A 625 -41.30 33.22 -17.23
C ASN A 625 -40.22 33.40 -16.14
N ASN A 626 -40.48 34.18 -15.08
CA ASN A 626 -39.53 34.39 -14.00
C ASN A 626 -39.27 33.08 -13.22
N LEU A 627 -38.02 32.88 -12.80
CA LEU A 627 -37.61 31.82 -11.89
C LEU A 627 -37.47 32.39 -10.48
N TYR A 628 -38.07 31.72 -9.50
CA TYR A 628 -37.92 32.02 -8.08
C TYR A 628 -37.21 30.85 -7.42
N SER A 629 -36.28 31.11 -6.52
CA SER A 629 -35.71 30.09 -5.64
C SER A 629 -36.19 30.31 -4.23
N CYS A 630 -36.62 29.23 -3.60
CA CYS A 630 -37.06 29.20 -2.22
C CYS A 630 -36.03 28.44 -1.40
N ASN A 631 -35.58 29.03 -0.29
CA ASN A 631 -34.68 28.38 0.65
C ASN A 631 -35.40 27.32 1.50
N ASP A 632 -34.67 26.65 2.40
CA ASP A 632 -35.19 25.58 3.27
C ASP A 632 -36.28 26.05 4.24
N ASP A 633 -36.33 27.35 4.54
CA ASP A 633 -37.37 27.98 5.36
C ASP A 633 -38.64 28.28 4.53
N GLY A 634 -38.58 28.15 3.20
CA GLY A 634 -39.66 28.47 2.28
C GLY A 634 -39.73 29.94 1.87
N ALA A 635 -38.73 30.74 2.24
CA ALA A 635 -38.59 32.12 1.78
C ALA A 635 -38.02 32.15 0.36
N CYS A 636 -38.70 32.85 -0.54
CA CYS A 636 -38.46 32.85 -1.97
C CYS A 636 -38.00 34.23 -2.47
N SER A 637 -37.04 34.21 -3.39
CA SER A 637 -36.55 35.39 -4.12
C SER A 637 -36.49 35.11 -5.62
N LYS A 638 -36.69 36.16 -6.42
CA LYS A 638 -36.51 36.10 -7.87
C LYS A 638 -35.03 35.91 -8.21
N GLU A 639 -34.73 34.94 -9.08
CA GLU A 639 -33.36 34.60 -9.46
C GLU A 639 -32.81 35.47 -10.60
N THR A 640 -31.49 35.66 -10.58
CA THR A 640 -30.74 36.17 -11.75
C THR A 640 -30.16 34.97 -12.49
N LEU A 641 -30.69 34.71 -13.68
CA LEU A 641 -30.34 33.51 -14.46
C LEU A 641 -28.90 33.55 -15.01
N ALA A 642 -28.24 32.38 -15.03
CA ALA A 642 -26.93 32.15 -15.65
C ALA A 642 -26.96 30.86 -16.50
N ASP A 643 -26.04 30.75 -17.46
CA ASP A 643 -26.02 29.70 -18.47
C ASP A 643 -25.63 28.32 -17.93
N GLY A 644 -26.30 27.28 -18.41
CA GLY A 644 -26.03 25.88 -18.06
C GLY A 644 -26.59 25.42 -16.71
N ASN A 645 -27.34 26.27 -16.01
CA ASN A 645 -27.81 26.00 -14.65
C ASN A 645 -28.97 25.00 -14.60
N VAL A 646 -28.91 24.07 -13.63
CA VAL A 646 -29.98 23.14 -13.29
C VAL A 646 -30.48 23.45 -11.88
N TYR A 647 -31.81 23.50 -11.72
CA TYR A 647 -32.51 23.80 -10.47
C TYR A 647 -33.50 22.69 -10.13
N LEU A 648 -33.66 22.41 -8.84
CA LEU A 648 -34.81 21.65 -8.33
C LEU A 648 -36.08 22.45 -8.56
N SER A 649 -37.18 21.80 -8.96
CA SER A 649 -38.37 22.50 -9.42
C SER A 649 -39.67 21.92 -8.85
N GLY A 650 -40.53 22.82 -8.37
CA GLY A 650 -41.90 22.54 -7.95
C GLY A 650 -42.08 22.25 -6.45
N VAL A 651 -43.29 21.81 -6.10
CA VAL A 651 -43.64 21.39 -4.74
C VAL A 651 -42.89 20.12 -4.36
N ALA A 652 -42.40 20.07 -3.12
CA ALA A 652 -41.71 18.90 -2.61
C ALA A 652 -42.65 17.69 -2.58
N THR A 653 -42.20 16.56 -3.13
CA THR A 653 -42.81 15.25 -2.90
C THR A 653 -41.91 14.46 -1.97
N ILE A 654 -42.48 13.70 -1.06
CA ILE A 654 -41.69 12.97 -0.09
C ILE A 654 -41.37 11.59 -0.63
N SER A 655 -40.11 11.18 -0.52
CA SER A 655 -39.71 9.83 -0.90
C SER A 655 -40.39 8.80 -0.01
N THR A 656 -40.87 7.70 -0.59
CA THR A 656 -41.51 6.61 0.15
C THR A 656 -40.51 5.69 0.86
N THR A 657 -39.22 5.83 0.57
CA THR A 657 -38.17 4.93 1.07
C THR A 657 -37.19 5.59 2.03
N GLN A 658 -37.07 6.93 2.05
CA GLN A 658 -36.19 7.69 2.95
C GLN A 658 -36.76 9.10 3.21
N PRO A 659 -36.42 9.76 4.32
CA PRO A 659 -37.01 11.02 4.76
C PRO A 659 -36.45 12.26 4.07
N TYR A 660 -36.29 12.21 2.73
CA TYR A 660 -35.85 13.36 1.94
C TYR A 660 -36.96 13.88 1.05
N LEU A 661 -36.91 15.19 0.81
CA LEU A 661 -37.74 15.88 -0.16
C LEU A 661 -37.20 15.59 -1.56
N THR A 662 -38.10 15.28 -2.49
CA THR A 662 -37.80 15.05 -3.89
C THR A 662 -38.60 15.98 -4.79
N TYR A 663 -37.96 16.45 -5.85
CA TYR A 663 -38.45 17.48 -6.75
C TYR A 663 -38.25 17.07 -8.21
N GLY A 664 -38.86 17.81 -9.13
CA GLY A 664 -38.52 17.76 -10.56
C GLY A 664 -37.29 18.61 -10.87
N LEU A 665 -36.93 18.70 -12.15
CA LEU A 665 -35.85 19.58 -12.63
C LEU A 665 -36.35 20.69 -13.55
N THR A 666 -35.75 21.87 -13.41
CA THR A 666 -35.77 22.93 -14.40
C THR A 666 -34.35 23.21 -14.86
N GLN A 667 -34.11 23.14 -16.16
CA GLN A 667 -32.81 23.47 -16.76
C GLN A 667 -32.94 24.78 -17.54
N CYS A 668 -31.95 25.65 -17.39
CA CYS A 668 -31.83 26.92 -18.09
C CYS A 668 -30.62 26.88 -19.01
N SER A 669 -30.83 27.00 -20.32
CA SER A 669 -29.75 26.93 -21.31
C SER A 669 -29.87 28.08 -22.30
N LYS A 670 -28.81 28.88 -22.41
CA LYS A 670 -28.77 30.05 -23.29
C LYS A 670 -28.80 29.63 -24.75
N SER A 671 -29.76 30.14 -25.49
CA SER A 671 -29.88 29.92 -26.93
C SER A 671 -29.40 31.15 -27.71
N VAL A 672 -28.14 31.58 -27.51
CA VAL A 672 -27.48 32.74 -28.18
C VAL A 672 -28.14 34.12 -27.89
N GLY A 673 -27.46 35.04 -27.18
CA GLY A 673 -27.99 36.40 -26.91
C GLY A 673 -27.85 36.88 -25.46
N ASP A 674 -28.79 37.69 -24.96
CA ASP A 674 -28.97 37.95 -23.51
C ASP A 674 -29.89 36.88 -22.90
N PHE A 675 -29.75 36.58 -21.61
CA PHE A 675 -30.53 35.53 -20.95
C PHE A 675 -32.02 35.90 -20.90
N ALA A 676 -32.87 35.14 -21.60
CA ALA A 676 -34.30 35.34 -21.56
C ALA A 676 -34.94 34.35 -20.56
N PRO A 677 -35.94 34.77 -19.77
CA PRO A 677 -36.67 33.85 -18.89
C PRO A 677 -37.33 32.66 -19.64
N SER A 678 -37.53 32.76 -20.96
CA SER A 678 -37.97 31.67 -21.85
C SER A 678 -36.96 30.54 -22.05
N ASP A 679 -35.70 30.74 -21.66
CA ASP A 679 -34.60 29.79 -21.83
C ASP A 679 -34.57 28.70 -20.75
N CYS A 680 -35.43 28.81 -19.74
CA CYS A 680 -35.63 27.81 -18.69
C CYS A 680 -36.81 26.88 -19.02
N LYS A 681 -36.59 25.57 -19.00
CA LYS A 681 -37.63 24.55 -19.27
C LYS A 681 -37.64 23.49 -18.17
N LYS A 682 -38.83 23.03 -17.79
CA LYS A 682 -38.95 21.77 -17.04
C LYS A 682 -38.42 20.66 -17.94
N VAL A 683 -37.48 19.88 -17.42
CA VAL A 683 -36.84 18.78 -18.16
C VAL A 683 -37.17 17.45 -17.51
N SER A 684 -37.08 16.37 -18.28
CA SER A 684 -37.08 15.03 -17.69
C SER A 684 -35.88 14.91 -16.74
N SER A 685 -36.02 14.07 -15.72
CA SER A 685 -34.98 13.87 -14.70
C SER A 685 -34.40 12.46 -14.76
N PRO A 686 -33.57 12.13 -15.79
CA PRO A 686 -32.82 10.90 -15.83
C PRO A 686 -32.06 10.64 -14.52
N SER A 687 -31.85 9.36 -14.20
CA SER A 687 -31.03 9.00 -13.05
C SER A 687 -29.59 9.47 -13.26
N GLY A 688 -29.00 10.14 -12.27
CA GLY A 688 -27.64 10.66 -12.32
C GLY A 688 -27.42 11.89 -11.44
N HIS A 689 -26.22 12.47 -11.51
CA HIS A 689 -25.86 13.68 -10.79
C HIS A 689 -25.86 14.91 -11.72
N TYR A 690 -26.24 16.05 -11.16
CA TYR A 690 -26.26 17.36 -11.79
C TYR A 690 -25.65 18.39 -10.84
N ILE A 691 -25.14 19.50 -11.36
CA ILE A 691 -24.61 20.58 -10.53
C ILE A 691 -25.78 21.43 -10.05
N ASN A 692 -25.91 21.59 -8.72
CA ASN A 692 -26.90 22.48 -8.13
C ASN A 692 -26.35 23.92 -8.12
N THR A 693 -26.98 24.80 -8.88
CA THR A 693 -26.49 26.18 -9.05
C THR A 693 -27.09 27.16 -8.03
N LEU A 694 -28.00 26.69 -7.17
CA LEU A 694 -28.45 27.42 -5.98
C LEU A 694 -27.31 27.70 -4.97
N GLY A 695 -26.16 27.05 -5.10
CA GLY A 695 -25.05 27.08 -4.15
C GLY A 695 -23.92 28.09 -4.42
N THR A 696 -23.86 28.75 -5.59
CA THR A 696 -22.64 29.49 -6.01
C THR A 696 -22.42 30.84 -5.32
N LYS A 697 -23.35 31.32 -4.48
CA LYS A 697 -23.28 32.66 -3.85
C LYS A 697 -23.22 32.68 -2.32
N SER A 698 -23.17 31.52 -1.65
CA SER A 698 -23.11 31.49 -0.19
C SER A 698 -21.90 30.71 0.29
N THR A 699 -21.05 31.36 1.10
CA THR A 699 -19.88 30.76 1.78
C THR A 699 -20.24 29.66 2.79
N ARG A 700 -21.50 29.19 2.80
CA ARG A 700 -22.09 28.26 3.77
C ARG A 700 -23.23 27.39 3.22
N ASN A 701 -23.39 27.20 1.91
CA ASN A 701 -24.42 26.28 1.40
C ASN A 701 -23.84 24.89 1.12
N PRO A 702 -24.31 23.83 1.82
CA PRO A 702 -23.72 22.53 1.70
C PRO A 702 -24.16 21.77 0.43
N SER A 703 -25.27 22.12 -0.24
CA SER A 703 -25.91 21.28 -1.27
C SER A 703 -25.66 21.65 -2.75
N CYS A 704 -24.42 21.55 -3.22
CA CYS A 704 -24.01 21.92 -4.59
C CYS A 704 -24.18 20.83 -5.67
N ILE A 705 -24.72 19.65 -5.34
CA ILE A 705 -25.07 18.58 -6.29
C ILE A 705 -26.57 18.26 -6.20
N ILE A 706 -27.19 17.90 -7.33
CA ILE A 706 -28.52 17.30 -7.39
C ILE A 706 -28.37 15.85 -7.81
N LYS A 707 -28.97 14.93 -7.07
CA LYS A 707 -29.05 13.50 -7.42
C LYS A 707 -30.47 13.16 -7.83
N CYS A 708 -30.65 12.61 -9.02
CA CYS A 708 -31.92 12.12 -9.51
C CYS A 708 -31.95 10.60 -9.58
N THR A 709 -33.09 10.01 -9.24
CA THR A 709 -33.36 8.57 -9.37
C THR A 709 -34.80 8.38 -9.82
N SER A 710 -35.01 7.77 -10.99
CA SER A 710 -36.33 7.46 -11.53
C SER A 710 -37.28 8.66 -11.61
N GLY A 711 -36.79 9.83 -12.05
CA GLY A 711 -37.60 11.04 -12.21
C GLY A 711 -37.77 11.89 -10.96
N LYS A 712 -37.19 11.49 -9.82
CA LYS A 712 -37.24 12.21 -8.54
C LYS A 712 -35.85 12.69 -8.15
N CYS A 713 -35.69 13.97 -7.83
CA CYS A 713 -34.40 14.60 -7.57
C CYS A 713 -34.29 15.21 -6.18
N LEU A 714 -33.13 15.15 -5.55
CA LEU A 714 -32.84 15.77 -4.27
C LEU A 714 -31.53 16.54 -4.33
N ALA A 715 -31.41 17.63 -3.57
CA ALA A 715 -30.13 18.29 -3.34
C ALA A 715 -29.31 17.43 -2.38
N MET A 716 -28.01 17.31 -2.65
CA MET A 716 -27.07 16.61 -1.79
C MET A 716 -25.84 17.46 -1.57
N ASP A 717 -25.24 17.27 -0.40
CA ASP A 717 -24.02 17.95 -0.05
C ASP A 717 -22.83 17.29 -0.74
N ALA A 718 -21.99 18.10 -1.39
CA ALA A 718 -20.76 17.57 -1.95
C ALA A 718 -19.68 17.49 -0.88
N GLY A 719 -18.97 16.37 -0.82
CA GLY A 719 -17.74 16.28 -0.04
C GLY A 719 -16.70 17.30 -0.52
N ASN A 720 -15.79 17.68 0.37
CA ASN A 720 -14.62 18.48 0.02
C ASN A 720 -13.70 17.67 -0.92
N ASN A 721 -13.22 18.29 -2.00
CA ASN A 721 -12.40 17.63 -3.04
C ASN A 721 -13.04 16.34 -3.59
N SER A 722 -14.36 16.36 -3.78
CA SER A 722 -15.13 15.19 -4.21
C SER A 722 -15.32 15.10 -5.71
N PHE A 723 -15.48 13.86 -6.19
CA PHE A 723 -15.72 13.54 -7.60
C PHE A 723 -17.03 12.77 -7.78
N TYR A 724 -17.79 13.11 -8.82
CA TYR A 724 -19.03 12.44 -9.23
C TYR A 724 -19.09 12.26 -10.74
N VAL A 725 -19.86 11.27 -11.19
CA VAL A 725 -20.25 11.14 -12.60
C VAL A 725 -21.60 11.77 -12.83
N SER A 726 -21.67 12.69 -13.81
CA SER A 726 -22.91 13.34 -14.21
C SER A 726 -23.85 12.39 -14.97
N ALA A 727 -25.11 12.76 -15.08
CA ALA A 727 -26.08 12.05 -15.94
C ALA A 727 -25.68 12.06 -17.45
N SER A 728 -24.74 12.91 -17.84
CA SER A 728 -24.20 13.02 -19.20
C SER A 728 -22.79 12.41 -19.35
N GLU A 729 -22.39 11.53 -18.42
CA GLU A 729 -21.08 10.85 -18.41
C GLU A 729 -19.88 11.82 -18.35
N LYS A 730 -20.05 13.00 -17.73
CA LYS A 730 -18.98 13.98 -17.48
C LYS A 730 -18.51 13.91 -16.03
N LEU A 731 -17.24 14.22 -15.80
CA LEU A 731 -16.69 14.36 -14.45
C LEU A 731 -17.16 15.66 -13.82
N ILE A 732 -17.69 15.58 -12.60
CA ILE A 732 -17.98 16.72 -11.74
C ILE A 732 -16.95 16.70 -10.61
N LYS A 733 -16.26 17.83 -10.40
CA LYS A 733 -15.34 18.04 -9.27
C LYS A 733 -15.91 19.12 -8.36
N CYS A 734 -15.87 18.90 -7.06
CA CYS A 734 -16.31 19.86 -6.05
C CYS A 734 -15.16 20.25 -5.13
N GLY A 735 -14.82 21.55 -5.10
CA GLY A 735 -13.69 22.09 -4.34
C GLY A 735 -14.08 22.67 -2.98
N ASN A 736 -13.06 22.96 -2.15
CA ASN A 736 -13.23 23.60 -0.84
C ASN A 736 -13.73 25.04 -0.98
N GLY A 737 -15.05 25.24 -0.97
CA GLY A 737 -15.67 26.57 -1.02
C GLY A 737 -15.83 27.15 -2.43
N ASP A 738 -15.28 26.49 -3.45
CA ASP A 738 -15.37 26.91 -4.86
C ASP A 738 -16.61 26.36 -5.59
N GLY A 739 -17.43 25.57 -4.89
CA GLY A 739 -18.60 24.90 -5.47
C GLY A 739 -18.23 23.68 -6.33
N CYS A 740 -19.19 23.22 -7.13
CA CYS A 740 -19.02 22.10 -8.06
C CYS A 740 -19.00 22.59 -9.50
N ALA A 741 -18.08 22.05 -10.30
CA ALA A 741 -17.95 22.37 -11.72
C ALA A 741 -17.77 21.10 -12.55
N PHE A 742 -18.16 21.17 -13.82
CA PHE A 742 -17.73 20.17 -14.79
C PHE A 742 -16.25 20.38 -15.07
N VAL A 743 -15.51 19.28 -15.20
CA VAL A 743 -14.14 19.35 -15.71
C VAL A 743 -14.25 19.47 -17.24
N GLU A 744 -14.14 20.71 -17.75
CA GLU A 744 -14.49 21.07 -19.15
C GLU A 744 -13.56 20.46 -20.20
N ASP A 745 -12.33 20.11 -19.81
CA ASP A 745 -11.40 19.30 -20.59
C ASP A 745 -10.68 18.37 -19.63
N VAL A 746 -10.81 17.06 -19.85
CA VAL A 746 -10.00 16.05 -19.14
C VAL A 746 -8.48 16.27 -19.40
N THR A 747 -8.12 17.14 -20.35
CA THR A 747 -6.77 17.37 -20.87
C THR A 747 -6.12 18.72 -20.53
N ASN A 748 -6.82 19.74 -19.98
CA ASN A 748 -6.30 21.12 -19.98
C ASN A 748 -6.42 21.95 -18.68
N ASP A 749 -6.87 21.39 -17.56
CA ASP A 749 -6.83 22.16 -16.30
C ASP A 749 -5.42 22.15 -15.70
N SER A 750 -4.73 23.29 -15.82
CA SER A 750 -3.61 23.88 -15.04
C SER A 750 -2.61 22.99 -14.25
N GLY A 751 -2.52 21.69 -14.49
CA GLY A 751 -1.55 20.77 -13.87
C GLY A 751 -2.05 19.37 -13.50
N THR A 752 -3.34 19.03 -13.61
CA THR A 752 -3.85 17.68 -13.30
C THR A 752 -4.58 17.06 -14.49
N ASP A 753 -3.86 16.26 -15.26
CA ASP A 753 -4.40 15.47 -16.37
C ASP A 753 -5.20 14.28 -15.81
N TYR A 754 -6.51 14.19 -16.09
CA TYR A 754 -7.39 13.07 -15.67
C TYR A 754 -7.65 12.10 -16.83
N THR A 755 -6.70 11.97 -17.76
CA THR A 755 -6.93 11.40 -19.10
C THR A 755 -7.33 9.93 -19.12
N LYS A 756 -6.81 9.08 -18.21
CA LYS A 756 -7.19 7.65 -18.09
C LYS A 756 -6.89 7.09 -16.70
N GLY A 757 -7.89 6.51 -16.03
CA GLY A 757 -7.71 5.86 -14.73
C GLY A 757 -8.97 5.90 -13.85
N TYR A 758 -8.79 5.70 -12.55
CA TYR A 758 -9.90 5.59 -11.60
C TYR A 758 -9.89 6.72 -10.54
N LEU A 759 -11.08 7.08 -10.07
CA LEU A 759 -11.31 7.96 -8.93
C LEU A 759 -12.31 7.28 -7.98
N LEU A 760 -12.29 7.65 -6.71
CA LEU A 760 -13.37 7.29 -5.79
C LEU A 760 -14.63 8.10 -6.13
N ASP A 761 -15.76 7.43 -6.37
CA ASP A 761 -17.06 8.11 -6.56
C ASP A 761 -17.60 8.48 -5.19
N TYR A 762 -17.72 9.77 -4.92
CA TYR A 762 -18.16 10.24 -3.62
C TYR A 762 -19.64 9.91 -3.32
N SER A 763 -20.43 9.56 -4.34
CA SER A 763 -21.81 9.11 -4.15
C SER A 763 -21.93 7.72 -3.51
N GLY A 764 -20.82 7.01 -3.34
CA GLY A 764 -20.72 5.71 -2.68
C GLY A 764 -19.89 5.73 -1.39
N LEU A 765 -19.53 6.89 -0.84
CA LEU A 765 -18.71 6.93 0.37
C LEU A 765 -19.38 6.24 1.56
N VAL A 766 -18.56 5.45 2.25
CA VAL A 766 -18.87 4.89 3.57
C VAL A 766 -18.20 5.74 4.66
N ASP A 767 -17.00 6.28 4.39
CA ASP A 767 -16.25 7.19 5.25
C ASP A 767 -15.50 8.26 4.41
N THR A 768 -14.49 8.93 4.97
CA THR A 768 -13.74 10.01 4.27
C THR A 768 -12.90 9.54 3.08
N ASN A 769 -12.43 8.29 3.08
CA ASN A 769 -11.48 7.77 2.07
C ASN A 769 -11.92 6.42 1.46
N THR A 770 -13.07 5.88 1.84
CA THR A 770 -13.58 4.57 1.41
C THR A 770 -14.91 4.73 0.67
N SER A 771 -15.02 4.19 -0.54
CA SER A 771 -16.21 4.19 -1.37
C SER A 771 -16.60 2.81 -1.86
N THR A 772 -17.91 2.53 -1.94
CA THR A 772 -18.45 1.35 -2.63
C THR A 772 -18.54 1.55 -4.15
N LYS A 773 -18.01 2.66 -4.69
CA LYS A 773 -18.13 3.04 -6.09
C LYS A 773 -16.83 3.66 -6.60
N LEU A 774 -16.50 3.35 -7.85
CA LEU A 774 -15.43 4.00 -8.59
C LEU A 774 -15.99 4.82 -9.75
N ILE A 775 -15.17 5.74 -10.23
CA ILE A 775 -15.32 6.44 -11.50
C ILE A 775 -14.17 6.01 -12.39
N LEU A 776 -14.46 5.51 -13.58
CA LEU A 776 -13.48 5.28 -14.64
C LEU A 776 -13.63 6.41 -15.66
N CYS A 777 -12.61 7.26 -15.79
CA CYS A 777 -12.56 8.27 -16.84
C CYS A 777 -11.68 7.82 -18.00
N THR A 778 -12.16 8.09 -19.20
CA THR A 778 -11.38 8.10 -20.44
C THR A 778 -11.18 9.55 -20.89
N SER A 779 -10.45 9.75 -21.98
CA SER A 779 -10.27 11.07 -22.58
C SER A 779 -11.56 11.74 -23.06
N THR A 780 -12.71 11.04 -23.09
CA THR A 780 -13.97 11.57 -23.60
C THR A 780 -15.18 11.38 -22.69
N LYS A 781 -15.14 10.45 -21.73
CA LYS A 781 -16.28 10.16 -20.85
C LYS A 781 -15.85 9.56 -19.52
N CYS A 782 -16.68 9.70 -18.50
CA CYS A 782 -16.54 9.04 -17.21
C CYS A 782 -17.77 8.19 -16.90
N ILE A 783 -17.55 6.97 -16.42
CA ILE A 783 -18.60 6.00 -16.09
C ILE A 783 -18.32 5.36 -14.73
N ASN A 784 -19.33 4.74 -14.13
CA ASN A 784 -19.14 3.91 -12.95
C ASN A 784 -18.90 2.46 -13.39
N PRO A 785 -17.67 1.91 -13.28
CA PRO A 785 -17.39 0.54 -13.66
C PRO A 785 -17.91 -0.45 -12.61
N THR A 786 -18.00 -1.72 -12.98
CA THR A 786 -18.13 -2.81 -12.01
C THR A 786 -16.82 -2.94 -11.24
N ILE A 787 -16.90 -2.95 -9.90
CA ILE A 787 -15.73 -3.12 -9.04
C ILE A 787 -15.37 -4.60 -8.97
N THR A 788 -14.09 -4.89 -9.05
CA THR A 788 -13.49 -6.20 -8.78
C THR A 788 -12.38 -6.03 -7.78
N ASP A 789 -12.16 -7.01 -6.92
CA ASP A 789 -11.11 -6.92 -5.92
C ASP A 789 -9.73 -6.81 -6.55
N GLY A 790 -8.88 -5.97 -5.95
CA GLY A 790 -7.53 -5.67 -6.39
C GLY A 790 -7.24 -4.17 -6.47
N HIS A 791 -6.28 -3.82 -7.32
CA HIS A 791 -5.69 -2.48 -7.34
C HIS A 791 -6.03 -1.74 -8.64
N TYR A 792 -6.12 -0.41 -8.52
CA TYR A 792 -6.44 0.52 -9.60
C TYR A 792 -5.58 1.78 -9.50
N ILE A 793 -5.29 2.42 -10.62
CA ILE A 793 -4.56 3.70 -10.64
C ILE A 793 -5.46 4.81 -10.08
N ASP A 794 -5.01 5.47 -9.01
CA ASP A 794 -5.66 6.68 -8.50
C ASP A 794 -5.26 7.89 -9.35
N MET A 795 -6.24 8.56 -9.96
CA MET A 795 -5.99 9.77 -10.74
C MET A 795 -5.96 11.05 -9.89
N ALA A 796 -6.57 11.03 -8.70
CA ALA A 796 -6.68 12.22 -7.85
C ALA A 796 -5.30 12.60 -7.29
N ASP A 797 -4.56 11.59 -6.81
CA ASP A 797 -3.33 11.76 -6.05
C ASP A 797 -2.21 10.83 -6.55
N ASN A 798 -1.00 10.95 -5.98
CA ASN A 798 0.10 10.02 -6.21
C ASN A 798 -0.08 8.73 -5.37
N ASN A 799 -1.27 8.15 -5.43
CA ASN A 799 -1.69 7.00 -4.62
C ASN A 799 -2.13 5.84 -5.53
N ILE A 800 -2.55 4.75 -4.91
CA ILE A 800 -3.22 3.63 -5.56
C ILE A 800 -4.58 3.43 -4.91
N ILE A 801 -5.58 3.04 -5.70
CA ILE A 801 -6.88 2.62 -5.15
C ILE A 801 -6.84 1.11 -4.95
N HIS A 802 -7.16 0.66 -3.74
CA HIS A 802 -7.27 -0.74 -3.37
C HIS A 802 -8.72 -1.08 -3.02
N CYS A 803 -9.28 -2.09 -3.68
CA CYS A 803 -10.64 -2.57 -3.46
C CYS A 803 -10.67 -4.01 -2.95
N VAL A 804 -11.46 -4.27 -1.91
CA VAL A 804 -11.74 -5.62 -1.39
C VAL A 804 -13.22 -5.70 -1.01
N ASP A 805 -13.90 -6.78 -1.38
CA ASP A 805 -15.33 -7.00 -1.13
C ASP A 805 -16.22 -5.82 -1.60
N GLY A 806 -15.83 -5.19 -2.71
CA GLY A 806 -16.53 -4.04 -3.29
C GLY A 806 -16.32 -2.70 -2.58
N LEU A 807 -15.45 -2.62 -1.57
CA LEU A 807 -15.06 -1.39 -0.88
C LEU A 807 -13.68 -0.94 -1.35
N CYS A 808 -13.59 0.28 -1.86
CA CYS A 808 -12.39 0.86 -2.47
C CYS A 808 -11.86 2.04 -1.65
N LYS A 809 -10.55 2.10 -1.42
CA LYS A 809 -9.88 3.21 -0.74
C LYS A 809 -8.60 3.64 -1.44
N THR A 810 -8.19 4.88 -1.23
CA THR A 810 -6.91 5.41 -1.69
C THR A 810 -5.80 5.13 -0.67
N GLU A 811 -4.64 4.67 -1.12
CA GLU A 811 -3.48 4.31 -0.30
C GLU A 811 -2.19 4.85 -0.91
N ALA A 812 -1.25 5.29 -0.06
CA ALA A 812 0.09 5.66 -0.54
C ALA A 812 0.83 4.42 -1.05
N HIS A 813 1.31 4.46 -2.29
CA HIS A 813 1.95 3.30 -2.91
C HIS A 813 3.36 2.97 -2.37
N GLY A 814 3.97 3.85 -1.56
CA GLY A 814 5.24 3.60 -0.86
C GLY A 814 6.47 3.33 -1.75
N ALA A 815 6.50 3.84 -2.99
CA ALA A 815 7.63 3.61 -3.90
C ALA A 815 8.78 4.58 -3.61
N GLY A 816 10.02 4.06 -3.60
CA GLY A 816 11.24 4.87 -3.44
C GLY A 816 11.93 5.15 -4.78
N ALA A 817 12.89 6.08 -4.79
CA ALA A 817 13.53 6.57 -6.02
C ALA A 817 14.15 5.45 -6.90
N ASN A 818 14.71 4.42 -6.26
CA ASN A 818 15.29 3.24 -6.92
C ASN A 818 14.55 1.94 -6.56
N SER A 819 13.30 2.05 -6.13
CA SER A 819 12.48 0.91 -5.68
C SER A 819 11.02 1.13 -6.09
N PRO A 820 10.73 1.07 -7.41
CA PRO A 820 9.37 1.14 -7.87
C PRO A 820 8.54 0.00 -7.27
N LYS A 821 7.23 0.21 -7.25
CA LYS A 821 6.26 -0.77 -6.74
C LYS A 821 5.36 -1.19 -7.88
N TYR A 822 5.12 -2.50 -7.98
CA TYR A 822 4.26 -3.08 -9.01
C TYR A 822 3.01 -3.67 -8.39
N TYR A 823 1.87 -3.46 -9.05
CA TYR A 823 0.58 -3.99 -8.65
C TYR A 823 -0.12 -4.59 -9.87
N LEU A 824 -0.98 -5.59 -9.68
CA LEU A 824 -1.81 -6.11 -10.75
C LEU A 824 -3.08 -5.27 -10.85
N ASP A 825 -3.31 -4.65 -12.01
CA ASP A 825 -4.53 -3.90 -12.27
C ASP A 825 -5.73 -4.86 -12.28
N ALA A 826 -6.72 -4.58 -11.43
CA ALA A 826 -7.84 -5.48 -11.23
C ALA A 826 -8.70 -5.63 -12.50
N ALA A 827 -8.86 -4.57 -13.28
CA ALA A 827 -9.73 -4.52 -14.45
C ALA A 827 -9.10 -5.10 -15.74
N THR A 828 -7.85 -4.74 -16.02
CA THR A 828 -7.17 -5.07 -17.28
C THR A 828 -6.16 -6.21 -17.15
N LYS A 829 -5.86 -6.61 -15.90
CA LYS A 829 -4.82 -7.60 -15.57
C LYS A 829 -3.45 -7.25 -16.16
N LYS A 830 -3.19 -5.95 -16.38
CA LYS A 830 -1.88 -5.38 -16.71
C LYS A 830 -1.13 -5.01 -15.43
N VAL A 831 0.12 -4.59 -15.56
CA VAL A 831 0.94 -4.16 -14.43
C VAL A 831 0.80 -2.65 -14.24
N ILE A 832 0.49 -2.24 -13.02
CA ILE A 832 0.61 -0.85 -12.57
C ILE A 832 2.02 -0.67 -12.01
N GLN A 833 2.73 0.38 -12.43
CA GLN A 833 4.03 0.77 -11.89
C GLN A 833 3.91 2.12 -11.18
N CYS A 834 4.33 2.16 -9.92
CA CYS A 834 4.42 3.38 -9.15
C CYS A 834 5.88 3.72 -8.85
N THR A 835 6.27 4.98 -9.04
CA THR A 835 7.62 5.50 -8.79
C THR A 835 7.56 6.65 -7.78
N ASN A 836 8.68 6.96 -7.12
CA ASN A 836 8.69 7.98 -6.07
C ASN A 836 8.31 9.38 -6.59
N GLY A 837 7.32 10.00 -5.95
CA GLY A 837 6.90 11.37 -6.24
C GLY A 837 6.16 11.57 -7.56
N ALA A 838 5.80 10.49 -8.27
CA ALA A 838 5.07 10.54 -9.53
C ALA A 838 3.79 9.69 -9.44
N LYS A 839 2.80 10.01 -10.29
CA LYS A 839 1.59 9.20 -10.42
C LYS A 839 1.93 7.81 -10.92
N CYS A 840 1.20 6.81 -10.42
CA CYS A 840 1.29 5.45 -10.93
C CYS A 840 0.85 5.40 -12.40
N THR A 841 1.52 4.58 -13.21
CA THR A 841 1.22 4.41 -14.63
C THR A 841 0.91 2.95 -14.95
N LEU A 842 0.10 2.74 -15.99
CA LEU A 842 -0.21 1.40 -16.49
C LEU A 842 0.86 1.00 -17.51
N ILE A 843 1.51 -0.14 -17.30
CA ILE A 843 2.37 -0.74 -18.33
C ILE A 843 1.46 -1.42 -19.35
N ASP A 844 1.17 -0.73 -20.45
CA ASP A 844 0.20 -1.17 -21.45
C ASP A 844 0.53 -2.50 -22.13
N LYS A 845 1.83 -2.80 -22.25
CA LYS A 845 2.37 -4.04 -22.80
C LYS A 845 3.44 -4.56 -21.84
N PRO A 846 3.06 -5.20 -20.73
CA PRO A 846 4.02 -5.70 -19.77
C PRO A 846 4.91 -6.76 -20.43
N LEU A 847 6.19 -6.76 -20.05
CA LEU A 847 7.16 -7.69 -20.60
C LEU A 847 6.87 -9.09 -20.07
N LYS A 848 7.30 -10.09 -20.84
CA LYS A 848 7.10 -11.50 -20.52
C LYS A 848 8.06 -11.89 -19.38
N GLY A 849 7.52 -12.30 -18.24
CA GLY A 849 8.30 -12.64 -17.06
C GLY A 849 7.59 -12.34 -15.75
N TYR A 850 8.34 -11.87 -14.75
CA TYR A 850 7.91 -11.67 -13.38
C TYR A 850 8.10 -10.22 -12.92
N TYR A 851 7.20 -9.75 -12.06
CA TYR A 851 7.29 -8.50 -11.33
C TYR A 851 6.98 -8.76 -9.85
N LEU A 852 7.71 -8.13 -8.92
CA LEU A 852 7.42 -8.23 -7.49
C LEU A 852 6.10 -7.53 -7.15
N ASN A 853 5.12 -8.31 -6.72
CA ASN A 853 3.78 -7.81 -6.38
C ASN A 853 3.81 -7.10 -5.02
N SER A 854 3.51 -5.81 -5.03
CA SER A 854 3.37 -5.01 -3.81
C SER A 854 1.94 -5.01 -3.26
N GLY A 855 0.97 -5.51 -4.03
CA GLY A 855 -0.44 -5.50 -3.66
C GLY A 855 -0.93 -6.75 -2.91
N ASN A 856 -0.18 -7.85 -2.95
CA ASN A 856 -0.61 -9.10 -2.31
C ASN A 856 0.57 -9.83 -1.66
N PRO A 857 0.70 -9.84 -0.33
CA PRO A 857 1.81 -10.50 0.36
C PRO A 857 1.74 -12.03 0.28
N GLU A 858 0.56 -12.62 0.10
CA GLU A 858 0.41 -14.08 -0.09
C GLU A 858 0.79 -14.52 -1.50
N LYS A 859 0.72 -13.59 -2.47
CA LYS A 859 1.12 -13.79 -3.87
C LYS A 859 2.12 -12.72 -4.28
N PRO A 860 3.37 -12.80 -3.79
CA PRO A 860 4.37 -11.73 -3.89
C PRO A 860 4.92 -11.52 -5.31
N VAL A 861 4.39 -12.20 -6.33
CA VAL A 861 4.85 -12.11 -7.71
C VAL A 861 3.68 -12.02 -8.69
N ILE A 862 3.79 -11.11 -9.65
CA ILE A 862 2.95 -11.00 -10.84
C ILE A 862 3.69 -11.70 -11.98
N GLN A 863 3.06 -12.67 -12.64
CA GLN A 863 3.57 -13.35 -13.82
C GLN A 863 2.88 -12.81 -15.08
N CYS A 864 3.65 -12.46 -16.10
CA CYS A 864 3.19 -11.87 -17.34
C CYS A 864 3.59 -12.75 -18.53
N THR A 865 2.61 -13.17 -19.33
CA THR A 865 2.84 -14.06 -20.50
C THR A 865 2.88 -13.28 -21.82
N GLY A 866 2.46 -12.02 -21.81
CA GLY A 866 2.33 -11.18 -23.00
C GLY A 866 1.10 -11.52 -23.87
N ALA A 867 0.10 -12.21 -23.31
CA ALA A 867 -1.18 -12.44 -23.97
C ALA A 867 -1.92 -11.10 -24.25
N SER A 868 -2.74 -11.05 -25.29
CA SER A 868 -3.50 -9.84 -25.64
C SER A 868 -4.66 -9.56 -24.69
N THR A 869 -5.21 -10.61 -24.08
CA THR A 869 -6.24 -10.58 -23.03
C THR A 869 -5.64 -11.19 -21.77
N ASP A 870 -5.86 -10.56 -20.63
CA ASP A 870 -5.28 -10.95 -19.34
C ASP A 870 -3.77 -11.23 -19.41
N PRO A 871 -2.96 -10.22 -19.76
CA PRO A 871 -1.53 -10.40 -20.04
C PRO A 871 -0.75 -10.91 -18.83
N CYS A 872 -1.25 -10.65 -17.61
CA CYS A 872 -0.61 -11.04 -16.36
C CYS A 872 -1.59 -11.65 -15.36
N SER A 873 -1.05 -12.37 -14.38
CA SER A 873 -1.78 -12.94 -13.25
C SER A 873 -0.89 -12.97 -12.02
N GLU A 874 -1.47 -13.10 -10.83
CA GLU A 874 -0.70 -13.34 -9.62
C GLU A 874 -0.20 -14.80 -9.60
N ALA A 875 1.07 -15.02 -9.27
CA ALA A 875 1.62 -16.35 -9.09
C ALA A 875 1.16 -16.96 -7.76
N SER A 876 1.02 -18.29 -7.72
CA SER A 876 0.65 -19.03 -6.51
C SER A 876 1.64 -18.80 -5.36
N ALA A 877 1.17 -19.00 -4.12
CA ALA A 877 1.99 -18.87 -2.92
C ALA A 877 3.27 -19.72 -3.01
N LEU A 878 4.41 -19.08 -2.74
CA LEU A 878 5.73 -19.71 -2.81
C LEU A 878 5.99 -20.51 -1.55
N THR A 879 5.82 -21.83 -1.65
CA THR A 879 5.97 -22.75 -0.50
C THR A 879 7.35 -23.44 -0.44
N THR A 880 8.18 -23.27 -1.46
CA THR A 880 9.49 -23.92 -1.57
C THR A 880 10.64 -22.91 -1.50
N ASN A 881 11.72 -23.32 -0.84
CA ASN A 881 12.99 -22.59 -0.76
C ASN A 881 14.10 -23.24 -1.60
N LYS A 882 13.73 -24.16 -2.51
CA LYS A 882 14.65 -24.95 -3.33
C LYS A 882 14.29 -24.86 -4.80
N CYS A 883 15.31 -24.80 -5.64
CA CYS A 883 15.13 -24.79 -7.09
C CYS A 883 14.83 -26.20 -7.58
N GLU A 884 13.55 -26.48 -7.81
CA GLU A 884 13.12 -27.74 -8.41
C GLU A 884 13.22 -27.71 -9.94
N LYS A 885 13.08 -26.53 -10.54
CA LYS A 885 13.16 -26.30 -11.98
C LYS A 885 13.79 -24.96 -12.31
N VAL A 886 14.48 -24.90 -13.44
CA VAL A 886 14.96 -23.65 -14.04
C VAL A 886 13.77 -22.80 -14.51
N GLY A 887 13.80 -21.49 -14.24
CA GLY A 887 12.73 -20.54 -14.58
C GLY A 887 11.69 -20.32 -13.48
N ASN A 888 11.58 -21.25 -12.54
CA ASN A 888 10.69 -21.10 -11.39
C ASN A 888 11.21 -20.05 -10.40
N ILE A 889 10.27 -19.52 -9.62
CA ILE A 889 10.51 -18.60 -8.52
C ILE A 889 10.45 -19.32 -7.17
N ILE A 890 11.29 -18.92 -6.22
CA ILE A 890 11.34 -19.46 -4.86
C ILE A 890 11.38 -18.34 -3.82
N SER A 891 10.98 -18.64 -2.57
CA SER A 891 11.02 -17.70 -1.46
C SER A 891 11.99 -18.18 -0.37
N ASP A 892 12.98 -17.35 -0.03
CA ASP A 892 13.93 -17.59 1.05
C ASP A 892 14.59 -16.27 1.47
N SER A 893 14.02 -15.60 2.48
CA SER A 893 14.32 -14.21 2.91
C SER A 893 14.15 -13.13 1.82
N GLY A 894 13.61 -13.53 0.66
CA GLY A 894 13.39 -12.73 -0.53
C GLY A 894 12.93 -13.62 -1.68
N ILE A 895 12.61 -13.02 -2.83
CA ILE A 895 12.14 -13.74 -4.02
C ILE A 895 13.31 -13.97 -4.97
N PHE A 896 13.50 -15.20 -5.43
CA PHE A 896 14.60 -15.58 -6.31
C PHE A 896 14.06 -16.28 -7.55
N ILE A 897 14.78 -16.13 -8.67
CA ILE A 897 14.58 -16.92 -9.89
C ILE A 897 15.66 -17.99 -9.99
N CYS A 898 15.25 -19.23 -10.27
CA CYS A 898 16.13 -20.37 -10.43
C CYS A 898 16.72 -20.41 -11.84
N PHE A 899 18.05 -20.51 -11.93
CA PHE A 899 18.77 -20.73 -13.19
C PHE A 899 19.52 -22.08 -13.22
N SER A 900 19.46 -22.84 -12.13
CA SER A 900 19.85 -24.24 -12.05
C SER A 900 18.87 -24.99 -11.12
N ASP A 901 18.58 -26.23 -11.44
CA ASP A 901 17.82 -27.19 -10.63
C ASP A 901 18.74 -28.09 -9.77
N ASP A 902 20.06 -27.89 -9.83
CA ASP A 902 21.04 -28.62 -9.02
C ASP A 902 21.01 -28.12 -7.57
N ASN A 903 20.22 -28.81 -6.75
CA ASN A 903 20.08 -28.55 -5.32
C ASN A 903 21.35 -28.84 -4.48
N THR A 904 22.44 -29.30 -5.10
CA THR A 904 23.75 -29.44 -4.43
C THR A 904 24.60 -28.16 -4.51
N LEU A 905 24.26 -27.24 -5.42
CA LEU A 905 24.97 -25.98 -5.57
C LEU A 905 24.64 -25.01 -4.42
N PRO A 906 25.60 -24.19 -3.97
CA PRO A 906 25.30 -23.03 -3.14
C PRO A 906 24.25 -22.15 -3.83
N LYS A 907 23.30 -21.59 -3.07
CA LYS A 907 22.18 -20.79 -3.62
C LYS A 907 22.63 -19.70 -4.60
N ALA A 908 23.74 -19.01 -4.32
CA ALA A 908 24.31 -17.98 -5.20
C ALA A 908 24.65 -18.49 -6.62
N ASN A 909 24.81 -19.81 -6.78
CA ASN A 909 25.13 -20.49 -8.02
C ASN A 909 23.92 -21.22 -8.63
N ALA A 910 22.76 -21.21 -7.98
CA ALA A 910 21.53 -21.85 -8.46
C ALA A 910 20.37 -20.88 -8.69
N ALA A 911 20.34 -19.76 -7.96
CA ALA A 911 19.26 -18.76 -8.02
C ALA A 911 19.79 -17.33 -7.87
N VAL A 912 19.14 -16.37 -8.55
CA VAL A 912 19.42 -14.93 -8.44
C VAL A 912 18.22 -14.26 -7.77
N GLN A 913 18.46 -13.32 -6.87
CA GLN A 913 17.38 -12.59 -6.21
C GLN A 913 16.76 -11.56 -7.16
N ILE A 914 15.44 -11.48 -7.18
CA ILE A 914 14.72 -10.33 -7.73
C ILE A 914 14.67 -9.31 -6.59
N GLN A 915 15.47 -8.26 -6.68
CA GLN A 915 15.70 -7.33 -5.56
C GLN A 915 14.92 -6.02 -5.75
N SER A 916 14.47 -5.41 -4.64
CA SER A 916 13.84 -4.08 -4.60
C SER A 916 14.54 -3.13 -3.61
N THR A 917 15.54 -3.58 -2.84
CA THR A 917 16.10 -2.78 -1.73
C THR A 917 17.63 -2.85 -1.61
N GLY A 918 18.29 -1.69 -1.74
CA GLY A 918 19.57 -1.37 -1.08
C GLY A 918 20.86 -1.50 -1.90
N ASN A 919 20.87 -2.22 -3.02
CA ASN A 919 22.06 -2.34 -3.87
C ASN A 919 21.77 -1.78 -5.27
N ALA A 920 22.23 -0.55 -5.54
CA ALA A 920 21.98 0.15 -6.80
C ALA A 920 22.59 -0.53 -8.05
N SER A 921 23.37 -1.61 -7.88
CA SER A 921 24.13 -2.27 -8.96
C SER A 921 23.69 -3.71 -9.25
N HIS A 922 22.56 -4.19 -8.73
CA HIS A 922 22.12 -5.58 -8.98
C HIS A 922 21.31 -5.71 -10.28
N ILE A 923 22.00 -5.67 -11.43
CA ILE A 923 21.44 -6.10 -12.72
C ILE A 923 22.15 -7.40 -13.10
N ALA A 924 21.38 -8.44 -13.43
CA ALA A 924 21.92 -9.72 -13.87
C ALA A 924 21.29 -10.15 -15.20
N TYR A 925 22.11 -10.71 -16.07
CA TYR A 925 21.69 -11.36 -17.30
C TYR A 925 21.92 -12.86 -17.16
N LYS A 926 20.90 -13.67 -17.43
CA LYS A 926 20.99 -15.15 -17.34
C LYS A 926 20.35 -15.81 -18.55
N THR A 927 21.02 -16.83 -19.08
CA THR A 927 20.39 -17.77 -20.02
C THR A 927 19.78 -18.90 -19.21
N LEU A 928 18.48 -19.14 -19.41
CA LEU A 928 17.73 -20.20 -18.77
C LEU A 928 17.55 -21.36 -19.76
N PHE A 929 17.93 -22.56 -19.33
CA PHE A 929 17.67 -23.80 -20.04
C PHE A 929 16.48 -24.51 -19.39
N LEU A 930 15.28 -24.16 -19.85
CA LEU A 930 14.01 -24.65 -19.32
C LEU A 930 13.77 -26.11 -19.72
N GLU A 931 13.17 -26.90 -18.83
CA GLU A 931 12.71 -28.25 -19.15
C GLU A 931 11.49 -28.18 -20.09
N ASP A 932 10.52 -27.34 -19.74
CA ASP A 932 9.37 -26.97 -20.56
C ASP A 932 9.31 -25.44 -20.76
N LYS A 933 8.84 -24.99 -21.93
CA LYS A 933 8.67 -23.55 -22.18
C LYS A 933 7.67 -22.89 -21.22
N ALA A 934 6.78 -23.66 -20.58
CA ALA A 934 5.85 -23.16 -19.58
C ALA A 934 6.52 -22.88 -18.22
N ASP A 935 7.75 -23.35 -17.98
CA ASP A 935 8.48 -23.11 -16.73
C ASP A 935 8.96 -21.65 -16.59
N PHE A 936 8.76 -20.81 -17.62
CA PHE A 936 8.94 -19.36 -17.52
C PHE A 936 7.81 -18.59 -18.25
N PRO A 937 7.20 -17.55 -17.65
CA PRO A 937 6.08 -16.81 -18.22
C PRO A 937 6.38 -16.21 -19.59
N GLY A 938 5.60 -16.62 -20.60
CA GLY A 938 5.69 -16.10 -21.97
C GLY A 938 6.85 -16.65 -22.81
N ALA A 939 7.62 -17.61 -22.30
CA ALA A 939 8.67 -18.25 -23.08
C ALA A 939 8.08 -19.03 -24.28
N SER A 940 8.64 -18.79 -25.46
CA SER A 940 8.26 -19.48 -26.69
C SER A 940 9.18 -20.66 -27.03
N GLN A 941 10.33 -20.75 -26.34
CA GLN A 941 11.41 -21.71 -26.56
C GLN A 941 11.92 -22.22 -25.21
N LYS A 942 12.66 -23.33 -25.22
CA LYS A 942 13.29 -23.89 -24.01
C LYS A 942 14.55 -23.16 -23.58
N THR A 943 15.16 -22.39 -24.47
CA THR A 943 16.30 -21.53 -24.13
C THR A 943 15.83 -20.08 -24.21
N VAL A 944 15.91 -19.37 -23.10
CA VAL A 944 15.53 -17.95 -23.03
C VAL A 944 16.59 -17.15 -22.29
N ASP A 945 16.88 -15.95 -22.79
CA ASP A 945 17.72 -14.99 -22.08
C ASP A 945 16.83 -14.05 -21.28
N VAL A 946 17.16 -13.88 -20.01
CA VAL A 946 16.41 -13.03 -19.08
C VAL A 946 17.28 -11.93 -18.50
N LYS A 947 16.70 -10.75 -18.32
CA LYS A 947 17.25 -9.66 -17.51
C LYS A 947 16.55 -9.65 -16.17
N ILE A 948 17.32 -9.59 -15.10
CA ILE A 948 16.85 -9.50 -13.72
C ILE A 948 17.31 -8.13 -13.21
N ASN A 949 16.35 -7.24 -12.99
CA ASN A 949 16.60 -5.87 -12.59
C ASN A 949 16.49 -5.70 -11.06
N ASN A 950 17.10 -4.62 -10.57
CA ASN A 950 16.96 -4.15 -9.19
C ASN A 950 15.67 -3.36 -8.92
N ASP A 951 14.84 -3.19 -9.95
CA ASP A 951 13.55 -2.51 -9.83
C ASP A 951 12.45 -3.46 -9.32
N GLY A 952 12.73 -4.77 -9.23
CA GLY A 952 11.76 -5.79 -8.89
C GLY A 952 11.16 -6.52 -10.10
N SER A 953 11.73 -6.38 -11.30
CA SER A 953 11.31 -7.09 -12.51
C SER A 953 12.36 -8.10 -13.00
N ALA A 954 11.87 -9.19 -13.60
CA ALA A 954 12.69 -10.17 -14.30
C ALA A 954 11.97 -10.62 -15.58
N TYR A 955 12.52 -10.36 -16.76
CA TYR A 955 11.82 -10.57 -18.02
C TYR A 955 12.70 -11.11 -19.15
N ILE A 956 12.06 -11.72 -20.15
CA ILE A 956 12.70 -12.22 -21.36
C ILE A 956 13.23 -11.04 -22.18
N LEU A 957 14.47 -11.14 -22.63
CA LEU A 957 15.08 -10.22 -23.56
C LEU A 957 14.52 -10.46 -24.97
N GLU A 958 13.73 -9.51 -25.46
CA GLU A 958 13.19 -9.51 -26.82
C GLU A 958 13.79 -8.36 -27.62
N GLU A 959 13.98 -8.56 -28.93
CA GLU A 959 14.43 -7.47 -29.81
C GLU A 959 13.42 -6.32 -29.84
N ALA A 960 13.94 -5.10 -29.70
CA ALA A 960 13.19 -3.87 -29.90
C ALA A 960 12.83 -3.71 -31.38
N SER A 961 11.69 -3.08 -31.63
CA SER A 961 11.30 -2.70 -32.98
C SER A 961 10.43 -1.46 -32.91
N LEU A 962 10.54 -0.59 -33.91
CA LEU A 962 9.59 0.50 -34.12
C LEU A 962 8.17 -0.06 -34.33
N PRO A 963 7.12 0.73 -34.01
CA PRO A 963 5.76 0.33 -34.31
C PRO A 963 5.57 0.13 -35.82
N THR A 964 4.71 -0.81 -36.21
CA THR A 964 4.30 -0.97 -37.62
C THR A 964 3.45 0.23 -38.04
N CYS A 965 3.72 0.78 -39.22
CA CYS A 965 2.96 1.91 -39.72
C CYS A 965 1.49 1.55 -39.96
N GLY A 966 0.58 2.40 -39.48
CA GLY A 966 -0.83 2.35 -39.85
C GLY A 966 -1.09 2.91 -41.25
N GLU A 967 -2.36 3.22 -41.54
CA GLU A 967 -2.75 3.95 -42.76
C GLU A 967 -2.18 5.38 -42.78
N THR A 968 -1.96 5.95 -41.59
CA THR A 968 -1.46 7.32 -41.40
C THR A 968 -0.23 7.37 -40.49
N CYS A 969 0.63 8.38 -40.70
CA CYS A 969 1.84 8.61 -39.91
C CYS A 969 1.76 9.95 -39.17
N ASN A 970 1.62 9.92 -37.83
CA ASN A 970 1.49 11.10 -36.97
C ASN A 970 2.86 11.60 -36.48
N GLU A 971 3.74 12.05 -37.40
CA GLU A 971 5.09 12.60 -37.13
C GLU A 971 6.09 11.66 -36.39
N LYS A 972 5.67 10.44 -36.04
CA LYS A 972 6.51 9.40 -35.44
C LYS A 972 7.04 8.44 -36.50
N TYR A 973 8.23 7.89 -36.24
CA TYR A 973 8.81 6.82 -37.01
C TYR A 973 8.06 5.51 -36.81
N CYS A 974 7.85 4.80 -37.91
CA CYS A 974 7.26 3.47 -37.92
C CYS A 974 7.90 2.64 -39.02
N ILE A 975 7.73 1.32 -38.99
CA ILE A 975 8.32 0.41 -39.98
C ILE A 975 7.29 -0.20 -40.92
N LYS A 976 7.71 -0.44 -42.16
CA LYS A 976 7.07 -1.37 -43.11
C LYS A 976 8.13 -2.30 -43.69
N GLU A 977 7.76 -3.56 -43.92
CA GLU A 977 8.59 -4.50 -44.66
C GLU A 977 8.23 -4.47 -46.14
N SER A 978 9.23 -4.28 -47.01
CA SER A 978 9.05 -4.29 -48.46
C SER A 978 10.21 -5.02 -49.12
N GLY A 979 9.92 -6.08 -49.88
CA GLY A 979 10.95 -6.89 -50.56
C GLY A 979 11.98 -7.53 -49.61
N GLY A 980 11.58 -7.89 -48.38
CA GLY A 980 12.47 -8.48 -47.37
C GLY A 980 13.39 -7.46 -46.67
N LYS A 981 13.15 -6.15 -46.85
CA LYS A 981 13.87 -5.08 -46.19
C LYS A 981 12.94 -4.29 -45.27
N VAL A 982 13.46 -3.91 -44.10
CA VAL A 982 12.78 -2.99 -43.19
C VAL A 982 13.06 -1.56 -43.67
N LEU A 983 12.00 -0.78 -43.82
CA LEU A 983 12.05 0.64 -44.18
C LEU A 983 11.34 1.46 -43.10
N ILE A 984 11.92 2.60 -42.73
CA ILE A 984 11.33 3.53 -41.78
C ILE A 984 10.55 4.61 -42.53
N TYR A 985 9.34 4.89 -42.06
CA TYR A 985 8.45 5.92 -42.58
C TYR A 985 8.18 7.01 -41.55
N THR A 986 7.83 8.20 -42.01
CA THR A 986 7.37 9.36 -41.21
C THR A 986 6.30 10.15 -41.97
N ASN A 987 5.81 11.25 -41.40
CA ASN A 987 4.82 12.14 -42.02
C ASN A 987 5.42 12.95 -43.19
N GLY A 988 4.76 12.94 -44.35
CA GLY A 988 5.15 13.69 -45.54
C GLY A 988 4.85 15.20 -45.53
N GLY A 989 4.22 15.74 -44.48
CA GLY A 989 4.15 17.17 -44.19
C GLY A 989 2.91 17.92 -44.70
N SER A 990 2.07 17.35 -45.57
CA SER A 990 0.85 18.04 -46.08
C SER A 990 -0.41 17.17 -46.17
N GLY A 991 -0.31 15.89 -45.83
CA GLY A 991 -1.39 14.94 -45.65
C GLY A 991 -0.86 13.82 -44.76
N LEU A 992 -1.72 13.11 -44.04
CA LEU A 992 -1.34 12.04 -43.11
C LEU A 992 -0.65 10.84 -43.78
N ASP A 993 -0.23 10.95 -45.04
CA ASP A 993 0.43 9.93 -45.84
C ASP A 993 1.85 9.64 -45.32
N CYS A 994 2.11 8.36 -45.10
CA CYS A 994 3.41 7.85 -44.69
C CYS A 994 4.42 7.89 -45.85
N THR A 995 5.49 8.68 -45.70
CA THR A 995 6.63 8.72 -46.63
C THR A 995 7.86 8.05 -46.03
N VAL A 996 8.70 7.44 -46.88
CA VAL A 996 9.98 6.86 -46.42
C VAL A 996 10.90 7.99 -45.95
N ILE A 997 11.65 7.76 -44.86
CA ILE A 997 12.58 8.76 -44.36
C ILE A 997 13.66 9.09 -45.40
N THR A 998 14.13 10.33 -45.38
CA THR A 998 15.19 10.83 -46.27
C THR A 998 16.46 11.16 -45.52
N GLY A 999 17.59 11.15 -46.23
CA GLY A 999 18.93 11.40 -45.70
C GLY A 999 19.89 11.84 -46.80
N GLU A 1000 21.17 11.92 -46.50
CA GLU A 1000 22.21 12.26 -47.48
C GLU A 1000 22.30 11.17 -48.55
N ALA A 1001 22.29 11.56 -49.83
CA ALA A 1001 22.30 10.64 -50.95
C ALA A 1001 23.53 9.72 -50.95
N SER A 1002 23.34 8.43 -51.24
CA SER A 1002 24.41 7.41 -51.27
C SER A 1002 25.19 7.26 -49.96
N SER A 1003 24.56 7.53 -48.83
CA SER A 1003 25.17 7.46 -47.49
C SER A 1003 24.52 6.40 -46.61
N THR A 1004 25.11 6.17 -45.43
CA THR A 1004 24.48 5.45 -44.32
C THR A 1004 24.46 6.35 -43.10
N ALA A 1005 23.31 6.46 -42.43
CA ALA A 1005 23.15 7.27 -41.24
C ALA A 1005 22.39 6.52 -40.14
N ILE A 1006 22.60 6.93 -38.89
CA ILE A 1006 21.92 6.37 -37.73
C ILE A 1006 20.73 7.24 -37.36
N VAL A 1007 19.56 6.61 -37.27
CA VAL A 1007 18.29 7.20 -36.83
C VAL A 1007 18.05 6.77 -35.39
N TYR A 1008 17.78 7.71 -34.50
CA TYR A 1008 17.55 7.47 -33.07
C TYR A 1008 16.10 7.79 -32.71
N SER A 1009 15.49 6.96 -31.88
CA SER A 1009 14.11 7.17 -31.45
C SER A 1009 13.79 6.51 -30.11
N THR A 1010 12.64 6.86 -29.56
CA THR A 1010 11.95 6.08 -28.53
C THR A 1010 11.25 4.87 -29.13
N LEU A 1011 10.79 3.94 -28.28
CA LEU A 1011 10.02 2.74 -28.68
C LEU A 1011 8.70 3.06 -29.38
N ASP A 1012 8.11 4.23 -29.12
CA ASP A 1012 6.87 4.68 -29.78
C ASP A 1012 7.12 5.40 -31.12
N GLY A 1013 8.39 5.53 -31.53
CA GLY A 1013 8.79 6.14 -32.79
C GLY A 1013 9.09 7.64 -32.73
N THR A 1014 9.05 8.27 -31.56
CA THR A 1014 9.44 9.69 -31.45
C THR A 1014 10.93 9.86 -31.74
N SER A 1015 11.30 10.73 -32.69
CA SER A 1015 12.69 11.02 -33.04
C SER A 1015 13.46 11.63 -31.86
N LYS A 1016 14.73 11.26 -31.70
CA LYS A 1016 15.58 11.73 -30.61
C LYS A 1016 16.93 12.24 -31.10
N ASN A 1017 17.45 13.28 -30.46
CA ASN A 1017 18.81 13.73 -30.68
C ASN A 1017 19.72 13.30 -29.50
N PRO A 1018 20.66 12.34 -29.71
CA PRO A 1018 21.50 11.86 -28.61
C PRO A 1018 22.50 12.89 -28.07
N GLU A 1019 22.61 14.08 -28.66
CA GLU A 1019 23.38 15.19 -28.06
C GLU A 1019 22.70 15.78 -26.82
N SER A 1020 21.37 15.68 -26.72
CA SER A 1020 20.57 16.31 -25.65
C SER A 1020 19.58 15.36 -24.97
N GLU A 1021 19.30 14.20 -25.57
CA GLU A 1021 18.28 13.26 -25.11
C GLU A 1021 18.80 11.82 -25.15
N THR A 1022 18.17 10.92 -24.41
CA THR A 1022 18.51 9.49 -24.44
C THR A 1022 17.51 8.74 -25.32
N PRO A 1023 17.93 8.08 -26.42
CA PRO A 1023 17.04 7.25 -27.23
C PRO A 1023 16.82 5.87 -26.60
N ASP A 1024 15.70 5.23 -26.93
CA ASP A 1024 15.46 3.83 -26.52
C ASP A 1024 16.08 2.83 -27.50
N LEU A 1025 16.19 3.21 -28.77
CA LEU A 1025 16.74 2.38 -29.84
C LEU A 1025 17.29 3.22 -31.00
N ALA A 1026 18.05 2.56 -31.88
CA ALA A 1026 18.60 3.17 -33.07
C ALA A 1026 18.50 2.23 -34.28
N TYR A 1027 18.45 2.80 -35.49
CA TYR A 1027 18.49 2.09 -36.75
C TYR A 1027 19.57 2.65 -37.67
N SER A 1028 20.33 1.78 -38.32
CA SER A 1028 21.29 2.14 -39.37
C SER A 1028 20.60 2.05 -40.72
N CYS A 1029 20.39 3.19 -41.36
CA CYS A 1029 19.67 3.31 -42.63
C CYS A 1029 20.59 3.67 -43.78
N THR A 1030 20.48 2.95 -44.90
CA THR A 1030 21.21 3.22 -46.15
C THR A 1030 20.31 3.95 -47.13
N TYR A 1031 20.81 5.03 -47.73
CA TYR A 1031 20.06 5.92 -48.62
C TYR A 1031 20.52 5.78 -50.08
N ASP A 1032 19.58 5.81 -51.01
CA ASP A 1032 19.88 5.79 -52.45
C ASP A 1032 20.40 7.15 -52.96
N SER A 1033 20.60 7.26 -54.27
CA SER A 1033 21.04 8.51 -54.93
C SER A 1033 20.03 9.65 -54.82
N ASP A 1034 18.76 9.35 -54.55
CA ASP A 1034 17.69 10.34 -54.35
C ASP A 1034 17.52 10.69 -52.85
N GLY A 1035 18.36 10.12 -51.98
CA GLY A 1035 18.31 10.32 -50.54
C GLY A 1035 17.17 9.59 -49.85
N LYS A 1036 16.52 8.61 -50.46
CA LYS A 1036 15.47 7.80 -49.82
C LYS A 1036 16.06 6.56 -49.14
N ALA A 1037 15.57 6.21 -47.95
CA ALA A 1037 16.03 5.01 -47.28
C ALA A 1037 15.63 3.76 -48.08
N THR A 1038 16.59 2.86 -48.30
CA THR A 1038 16.40 1.59 -49.04
C THR A 1038 16.54 0.35 -48.17
N LYS A 1039 17.10 0.51 -46.97
CA LYS A 1039 17.28 -0.53 -45.95
C LYS A 1039 17.56 0.14 -44.61
N CYS A 1040 16.90 -0.31 -43.55
CA CYS A 1040 17.20 0.08 -42.18
C CYS A 1040 17.38 -1.18 -41.32
N GLU A 1041 18.43 -1.24 -40.52
CA GLU A 1041 18.71 -2.36 -39.62
C GLU A 1041 18.81 -1.88 -38.18
N LEU A 1042 18.24 -2.63 -37.24
CA LEU A 1042 18.31 -2.32 -35.82
C LEU A 1042 19.78 -2.30 -35.38
N VAL A 1043 20.19 -1.19 -34.76
CA VAL A 1043 21.53 -1.01 -34.23
C VAL A 1043 21.68 -1.81 -32.94
N LYS A 1044 22.70 -2.66 -32.92
CA LYS A 1044 23.21 -3.31 -31.71
C LYS A 1044 24.70 -3.03 -31.59
N GLY A 1045 25.13 -2.43 -30.48
CA GLY A 1045 26.50 -1.95 -30.27
C GLY A 1045 26.61 -0.43 -30.13
N TYR A 1046 27.71 0.14 -30.63
CA TYR A 1046 28.11 1.53 -30.39
C TYR A 1046 28.03 2.38 -31.65
N THR A 1047 27.57 3.62 -31.51
CA THR A 1047 27.60 4.65 -32.54
C THR A 1047 28.09 5.97 -31.96
N GLN A 1048 28.68 6.82 -32.80
CA GLN A 1048 29.10 8.17 -32.43
C GLN A 1048 28.28 9.22 -33.18
N LYS A 1049 27.78 10.21 -32.43
CA LYS A 1049 27.18 11.42 -32.98
C LYS A 1049 27.81 12.64 -32.29
N ALA A 1050 28.45 13.50 -33.09
CA ALA A 1050 29.25 14.61 -32.59
C ALA A 1050 30.25 14.15 -31.52
N THR A 1051 30.13 14.63 -30.27
CA THR A 1051 31.00 14.25 -29.14
C THR A 1051 30.42 13.16 -28.24
N LYS A 1052 29.27 12.58 -28.60
CA LYS A 1052 28.59 11.55 -27.82
C LYS A 1052 28.79 10.16 -28.42
N THR A 1053 28.98 9.19 -27.55
CA THR A 1053 28.90 7.76 -27.85
C THR A 1053 27.55 7.25 -27.36
N VAL A 1054 26.82 6.55 -28.22
CA VAL A 1054 25.54 5.92 -27.93
C VAL A 1054 25.72 4.40 -28.02
N GLN A 1055 25.40 3.68 -26.95
CA GLN A 1055 25.38 2.22 -26.95
C GLN A 1055 23.94 1.74 -26.85
N CYS A 1056 23.51 0.89 -27.78
CA CYS A 1056 22.19 0.30 -27.79
C CYS A 1056 22.33 -1.22 -27.83
N SER A 1057 21.67 -1.94 -26.91
CA SER A 1057 21.59 -3.41 -26.97
C SER A 1057 20.64 -3.86 -28.08
N GLY A 1058 19.64 -3.04 -28.39
CA GLY A 1058 18.56 -3.40 -29.31
C GLY A 1058 17.50 -4.30 -28.66
N TRP A 1059 17.47 -4.41 -27.32
CA TRP A 1059 16.40 -5.08 -26.59
C TRP A 1059 15.28 -4.12 -26.18
N LYS A 1060 14.05 -4.63 -26.04
CA LYS A 1060 12.91 -3.86 -25.53
C LYS A 1060 13.15 -3.40 -24.09
N ASN A 1061 12.74 -2.16 -23.78
CA ASN A 1061 12.88 -1.53 -22.46
C ASN A 1061 14.30 -1.59 -21.88
N ASP A 1062 15.31 -1.59 -22.75
CA ASP A 1062 16.72 -1.46 -22.40
C ASP A 1062 17.26 -0.23 -23.13
N PRO A 1063 16.98 0.99 -22.62
CA PRO A 1063 17.26 2.23 -23.32
C PRO A 1063 18.75 2.36 -23.61
N CYS A 1064 19.08 3.05 -24.71
CA CYS A 1064 20.48 3.24 -25.07
C CYS A 1064 21.20 4.06 -24.00
N THR A 1065 22.47 3.75 -23.76
CA THR A 1065 23.32 4.59 -22.90
C THR A 1065 24.01 5.66 -23.74
N VAL A 1066 24.02 6.91 -23.25
CA VAL A 1066 24.64 8.05 -23.93
C VAL A 1066 25.69 8.66 -23.02
N VAL A 1067 26.94 8.67 -23.47
CA VAL A 1067 28.07 9.22 -22.72
C VAL A 1067 28.90 10.14 -23.60
N ASP A 1068 29.61 11.10 -22.99
CA ASP A 1068 30.62 11.86 -23.72
C ASP A 1068 31.75 10.94 -24.16
N THR A 1069 32.12 10.95 -25.44
CA THR A 1069 33.21 10.12 -25.97
C THR A 1069 34.53 10.42 -25.24
N SER A 1070 34.73 11.66 -24.79
CA SER A 1070 35.89 12.05 -23.97
C SER A 1070 35.88 11.46 -22.55
N SER A 1071 34.72 11.02 -22.05
CA SER A 1071 34.58 10.38 -20.73
C SER A 1071 35.00 8.90 -20.73
N LEU A 1072 35.10 8.28 -21.91
CA LEU A 1072 35.64 6.92 -22.11
C LEU A 1072 37.16 6.92 -21.89
N THR A 1073 37.57 7.09 -20.64
CA THR A 1073 38.97 7.20 -20.22
C THR A 1073 39.55 5.90 -19.67
N THR A 1074 38.68 4.95 -19.33
CA THR A 1074 39.04 3.66 -18.74
C THR A 1074 39.75 2.79 -19.77
N ASN A 1075 40.91 2.27 -19.40
CA ASN A 1075 41.57 1.21 -20.18
C ASN A 1075 40.77 -0.08 -20.05
N CYS A 1076 40.88 -0.98 -21.03
CA CYS A 1076 40.25 -2.30 -20.94
C CYS A 1076 40.61 -3.01 -19.62
N VAL A 1077 39.60 -3.53 -18.93
CA VAL A 1077 39.71 -4.27 -17.67
C VAL A 1077 39.21 -5.71 -17.82
N ASP A 1078 39.65 -6.60 -16.93
CA ASP A 1078 39.20 -8.00 -16.95
C ASP A 1078 37.70 -7.97 -16.67
N VAL A 1079 36.91 -8.73 -17.45
CA VAL A 1079 35.44 -8.84 -17.43
C VAL A 1079 34.62 -7.82 -18.24
N ASP A 1080 35.26 -6.94 -19.03
CA ASP A 1080 34.59 -5.91 -19.85
C ASP A 1080 34.48 -6.28 -21.35
N ASP A 1081 34.26 -7.55 -21.65
CA ASP A 1081 34.27 -8.08 -23.02
C ASP A 1081 33.18 -7.44 -23.88
N GLY A 1082 33.61 -6.79 -24.97
CA GLY A 1082 32.77 -6.04 -25.87
C GLY A 1082 32.51 -4.58 -25.48
N ASN A 1083 33.02 -4.10 -24.34
CA ASN A 1083 32.85 -2.71 -23.94
C ASN A 1083 33.71 -1.76 -24.83
N LEU A 1084 33.23 -0.54 -25.06
CA LEU A 1084 34.01 0.49 -25.76
C LEU A 1084 34.81 1.33 -24.76
N GLY A 1085 36.13 1.18 -24.78
CA GLY A 1085 37.05 1.86 -23.87
C GLY A 1085 38.34 2.28 -24.57
N LYS A 1086 39.43 2.41 -23.80
CA LYS A 1086 40.76 2.67 -24.36
C LYS A 1086 41.58 1.39 -24.46
N PHE A 1087 42.05 1.09 -25.67
CA PHE A 1087 43.07 0.08 -25.94
C PHE A 1087 44.30 0.76 -26.55
N SER A 1088 45.49 0.54 -25.99
CA SER A 1088 46.71 1.23 -26.44
C SER A 1088 46.57 2.77 -26.57
N ASN A 1089 45.85 3.40 -25.64
CA ASN A 1089 45.47 4.83 -25.61
C ASN A 1089 44.52 5.32 -26.72
N ASN A 1090 44.10 4.45 -27.64
CA ASN A 1090 43.10 4.76 -28.67
C ASN A 1090 41.74 4.19 -28.27
N LEU A 1091 40.67 4.74 -28.84
CA LEU A 1091 39.34 4.18 -28.64
C LEU A 1091 39.25 2.81 -29.30
N GLY A 1092 38.79 1.81 -28.57
CA GLY A 1092 38.74 0.42 -29.03
C GLY A 1092 37.75 -0.43 -28.25
N VAL A 1093 37.41 -1.58 -28.81
CA VAL A 1093 36.56 -2.60 -28.18
C VAL A 1093 37.44 -3.49 -27.31
N CYS A 1094 37.07 -3.66 -26.04
CA CYS A 1094 37.82 -4.44 -25.06
C CYS A 1094 37.45 -5.92 -25.09
N PHE A 1095 38.44 -6.81 -24.92
CA PHE A 1095 38.25 -8.27 -24.85
C PHE A 1095 39.16 -8.97 -23.81
N SER A 1096 40.16 -8.28 -23.26
CA SER A 1096 41.09 -8.84 -22.24
C SER A 1096 41.93 -7.71 -21.61
N THR A 1097 42.61 -7.97 -20.49
CA THR A 1097 43.62 -7.07 -19.91
C THR A 1097 45.01 -7.23 -20.50
N ASP A 1098 45.26 -8.27 -21.30
CA ASP A 1098 46.56 -8.45 -21.91
C ASP A 1098 46.88 -7.22 -22.77
N ALA A 1099 47.91 -6.45 -22.44
CA ALA A 1099 48.28 -5.26 -23.22
C ALA A 1099 48.58 -5.59 -24.70
N THR A 1100 48.80 -6.86 -25.02
CA THR A 1100 49.06 -7.41 -26.35
C THR A 1100 47.78 -7.89 -27.06
N TYR A 1101 46.76 -8.37 -26.32
CA TYR A 1101 45.54 -8.99 -26.87
C TYR A 1101 44.23 -8.42 -26.29
N GLY A 1102 44.30 -7.28 -25.60
CA GLY A 1102 43.25 -6.77 -24.73
C GLY A 1102 42.10 -6.04 -25.41
N GLY A 1103 42.24 -5.76 -26.71
CA GLY A 1103 41.20 -5.08 -27.46
C GLY A 1103 41.54 -4.85 -28.92
N ILE A 1104 40.59 -4.26 -29.65
CA ILE A 1104 40.74 -3.88 -31.06
C ILE A 1104 40.44 -2.39 -31.20
N ASN A 1105 41.42 -1.61 -31.64
CA ASN A 1105 41.25 -0.19 -31.91
C ASN A 1105 40.25 0.06 -33.04
N LEU A 1106 39.48 1.13 -32.91
CA LEU A 1106 38.65 1.60 -34.02
C LEU A 1106 39.55 2.05 -35.20
N PRO A 1107 39.27 1.60 -36.43
CA PRO A 1107 40.04 2.01 -37.60
C PRO A 1107 39.76 3.48 -37.94
N ALA A 1108 40.78 4.22 -38.39
CA ALA A 1108 40.63 5.64 -38.75
C ALA A 1108 39.75 5.84 -40.00
N ASP A 1109 40.08 5.15 -41.10
CA ASP A 1109 39.51 5.42 -42.43
C ASP A 1109 38.99 4.17 -43.17
N SER A 1110 38.77 3.06 -42.45
CA SER A 1110 38.30 1.79 -43.05
C SER A 1110 37.27 1.09 -42.19
N THR A 1111 36.67 0.03 -42.71
CA THR A 1111 35.86 -0.90 -41.90
C THR A 1111 36.71 -2.13 -41.58
N THR A 1112 36.87 -2.43 -40.30
CA THR A 1112 37.50 -3.65 -39.81
C THR A 1112 36.42 -4.60 -39.32
N TYR A 1113 36.49 -5.87 -39.70
CA TYR A 1113 35.58 -6.90 -39.22
C TYR A 1113 36.29 -7.77 -38.18
N THR A 1114 35.62 -8.06 -37.08
CA THR A 1114 36.09 -9.02 -36.07
C THR A 1114 34.98 -9.98 -35.69
N LEU A 1115 35.36 -11.16 -35.19
CA LEU A 1115 34.44 -12.18 -34.72
C LEU A 1115 34.69 -12.38 -33.22
N PHE A 1116 33.67 -12.15 -32.41
CA PHE A 1116 33.73 -12.25 -30.96
C PHE A 1116 32.88 -13.44 -30.48
N TYR A 1117 33.41 -14.30 -29.60
CA TYR A 1117 32.63 -15.41 -29.02
C TYR A 1117 32.15 -15.04 -27.62
N THR A 1118 30.84 -15.06 -27.41
CA THR A 1118 30.24 -14.70 -26.12
C THR A 1118 30.26 -15.90 -25.16
N THR A 1119 30.89 -15.79 -23.99
CA THR A 1119 30.84 -16.82 -22.93
C THR A 1119 29.70 -16.58 -21.94
N GLU A 1120 29.20 -15.35 -21.89
CA GLU A 1120 28.02 -14.90 -21.16
C GLU A 1120 27.14 -14.04 -22.07
N ILE A 1121 25.92 -13.70 -21.65
CA ILE A 1121 25.09 -12.74 -22.38
C ILE A 1121 25.85 -11.42 -22.50
N ASN A 1122 25.94 -10.86 -23.70
CA ASN A 1122 26.60 -9.59 -23.92
C ASN A 1122 25.55 -8.45 -24.02
N PRO A 1123 25.43 -7.60 -22.98
CA PRO A 1123 24.45 -6.52 -22.97
C PRO A 1123 24.82 -5.36 -23.91
N TYR A 1124 26.10 -5.21 -24.28
CA TYR A 1124 26.53 -4.13 -25.16
C TYR A 1124 26.01 -4.32 -26.59
N TYR A 1125 25.92 -5.57 -27.04
CA TYR A 1125 25.49 -5.94 -28.39
C TYR A 1125 24.17 -6.72 -28.42
N GLY A 1126 23.48 -6.82 -27.28
CA GLY A 1126 22.18 -7.48 -27.15
C GLY A 1126 22.17 -8.92 -27.67
N TRP A 1127 23.15 -9.72 -27.24
CA TRP A 1127 23.40 -11.05 -27.81
C TRP A 1127 23.53 -12.15 -26.76
N SER A 1128 23.05 -13.35 -27.13
CA SER A 1128 22.99 -14.53 -26.27
C SER A 1128 24.36 -15.11 -25.94
N LYS A 1129 24.41 -15.90 -24.86
CA LYS A 1129 25.57 -16.72 -24.48
C LYS A 1129 25.94 -17.76 -25.55
N ASN A 1130 27.21 -18.16 -25.58
CA ASN A 1130 27.79 -19.21 -26.44
C ASN A 1130 27.61 -18.98 -27.94
N THR A 1131 27.68 -17.73 -28.40
CA THR A 1131 27.41 -17.37 -29.80
C THR A 1131 28.56 -16.57 -30.42
N PHE A 1132 28.84 -16.80 -31.71
CA PHE A 1132 29.75 -15.97 -32.47
C PHE A 1132 29.05 -14.70 -32.95
N LEU A 1133 29.63 -13.56 -32.61
CA LEU A 1133 29.17 -12.22 -32.89
C LEU A 1133 30.10 -11.51 -33.89
N PRO A 1134 29.74 -11.44 -35.18
CA PRO A 1134 30.48 -10.64 -36.14
C PRO A 1134 30.22 -9.13 -35.91
N LEU A 1135 31.30 -8.39 -35.69
CA LEU A 1135 31.29 -6.95 -35.48
C LEU A 1135 31.94 -6.22 -36.66
N ALA A 1136 31.34 -5.12 -37.10
CA ALA A 1136 31.90 -4.16 -38.05
C ALA A 1136 32.32 -2.89 -37.30
N LEU A 1137 33.62 -2.61 -37.31
CA LEU A 1137 34.25 -1.47 -36.64
C LEU A 1137 34.60 -0.41 -37.69
N THR A 1138 34.19 0.84 -37.45
CA THR A 1138 34.60 2.03 -38.19
C THR A 1138 35.17 3.06 -37.22
N SER A 1139 35.63 4.22 -37.69
CA SER A 1139 36.03 5.32 -36.79
C SER A 1139 34.91 5.87 -35.93
N LYS A 1140 33.64 5.56 -36.25
CA LYS A 1140 32.46 6.12 -35.58
C LYS A 1140 31.48 5.06 -35.05
N THR A 1141 31.65 3.78 -35.38
CA THR A 1141 30.66 2.75 -35.04
C THR A 1141 31.31 1.40 -34.74
N VAL A 1142 30.66 0.61 -33.88
CA VAL A 1142 30.94 -0.80 -33.64
C VAL A 1142 29.61 -1.53 -33.63
N LEU A 1143 29.24 -2.15 -34.74
CA LEU A 1143 27.90 -2.70 -34.93
C LEU A 1143 27.94 -4.19 -35.19
N VAL A 1144 26.95 -4.91 -34.67
CA VAL A 1144 26.66 -6.28 -35.09
C VAL A 1144 26.29 -6.27 -36.58
N THR A 1145 26.90 -7.15 -37.38
CA THR A 1145 26.66 -7.25 -38.82
C THR A 1145 26.27 -8.66 -39.24
N LYS A 1146 25.58 -8.83 -40.37
CA LYS A 1146 25.18 -10.15 -40.90
C LYS A 1146 26.18 -10.74 -41.91
N ALA A 1147 27.44 -10.29 -41.89
CA ALA A 1147 28.42 -10.69 -42.90
C ALA A 1147 28.54 -12.23 -42.99
N THR A 1148 28.14 -12.79 -44.12
CA THR A 1148 28.52 -14.14 -44.53
C THR A 1148 30.00 -14.10 -44.86
N VAL A 1149 30.83 -14.65 -43.97
CA VAL A 1149 32.21 -14.95 -44.31
C VAL A 1149 32.17 -16.09 -45.33
N ASP A 1150 32.43 -15.79 -46.60
CA ASP A 1150 32.59 -16.79 -47.64
C ASP A 1150 33.94 -17.47 -47.41
N VAL A 1151 33.95 -18.55 -46.61
CA VAL A 1151 35.17 -19.33 -46.29
C VAL A 1151 35.51 -20.21 -47.49
N THR A 1152 35.83 -19.61 -48.64
CA THR A 1152 36.27 -20.31 -49.85
C THR A 1152 37.75 -20.12 -50.16
N GLN A 1153 38.54 -19.58 -49.23
CA GLN A 1153 40.00 -19.67 -49.30
C GLN A 1153 40.55 -20.58 -48.20
N ASN A 1154 41.32 -21.59 -48.63
CA ASN A 1154 41.98 -22.63 -47.84
C ASN A 1154 42.48 -22.14 -46.47
N LEU A 1155 41.80 -22.55 -45.41
CA LEU A 1155 42.37 -22.62 -44.06
C LEU A 1155 43.27 -23.86 -43.99
N THR A 1156 44.45 -23.79 -44.62
CA THR A 1156 45.56 -24.71 -44.32
C THR A 1156 46.52 -23.99 -43.37
N GLU A 1157 46.68 -24.57 -42.17
CA GLU A 1157 47.67 -24.19 -41.14
C GLU A 1157 47.60 -22.75 -40.61
N TYR A 1158 46.60 -22.48 -39.77
CA TYR A 1158 46.83 -21.65 -38.58
C TYR A 1158 46.24 -22.37 -37.38
N SER A 1159 47.10 -22.67 -36.40
CA SER A 1159 46.68 -23.07 -35.07
C SER A 1159 45.80 -21.97 -34.49
N PHE A 1160 44.50 -22.24 -34.38
CA PHE A 1160 43.66 -21.53 -33.43
C PHE A 1160 44.15 -21.91 -32.05
N ASP A 1161 45.00 -21.08 -31.44
CA ASP A 1161 45.13 -21.08 -30.00
C ASP A 1161 43.82 -20.53 -29.45
N ILE A 1162 42.93 -21.46 -29.12
CA ILE A 1162 41.74 -21.21 -28.32
C ILE A 1162 42.26 -20.85 -26.93
N PHE A 1163 42.15 -19.58 -26.55
CA PHE A 1163 42.31 -19.13 -25.17
C PHE A 1163 41.02 -19.35 -24.39
#